data_AF-A0ABD5P0S6-F1
#
_entry.id   AF-A0ABD5P0S6-F1
#
_cell.length_a   1.000
_cell.length_b   1.000
_cell.length_c   1.000
_cell.angle_alpha   90.00
_cell.angle_beta   90.00
_cell.angle_gamma   90.00
#
_symmetry.space_group_name_H-M   'P 1'
#
loop_
_entity.id
_entity.type
_entity.pdbx_description
1 polymer ?
#
loop_
_entity_poly.entity_id
_entity_poly.type
_entity_poly.pdbx_seq_one_letter_code
_entity_poly.pdbx_strand_id
1 'polypeptide(L)'
;MTDERRMSTVRFYGSIEDRLGILTDLLSYLTQQNDGIPRDEVIDWLISNTNAQTANAVGDRLNFLEELGLIEHQENRYSPTHTARWYLRDRDPIVLYNALRTTVKGFDTIICAVAREPRTDEELMEVLVNAFDECEMETPGVATRHREWLQMLGYVERDDERTHLTSDGKEIANQLEGISNVDLEPNAIYDRRDLHSKYGGSIQGGIAPSRDEPVVFLFSGGTGEDHGYQDEIRPDGTVIYTGEGQVGDMEMKRGNGAIRDHLEDGRELHFFTMEEEGVRYVGQYLYAGHFFEELPDSEGNLREGIRFKLAPVDRDPKPTLHAESATSTDSTNSDLRQFTDPTVYQVPVKTGDGPIRTNFDRTILEGVPREQLEGIYDLPIDHDTLRVWGNQEDEAAEEGDYLMFADRNGRRGGEYTIVARVAHATVLDRDTAARFTDAVGWGEVTDEIFPHVLFLEPLYEAELDREAFWATLGFKGWPNDTYSAINFDRNGSSFYDEYASVEEFIGQITGRQLYPDDTVSEYDSLEHALEDVRSSLAHEDEPSWPKTRIGEAVIKDWSDALTGFRPADEVDPDTAAKLEQIRRVYERLESELETKADELEVGTLDAFTPAQTLFLCGVRLVQEESDMPGPFNQPRLNSVLTGAYTTPDEQPDQPSDVDVDVDVDHPLATYIETTEPTVYKFTAPPDYWLTALEFASISFEEADREGWDRLEAGDVVVFHSRAAPSNADLDDQPGGIIGFGIIGQTFETSEPWWWDEHHRDSEFPLIASFDRLFLTGDLERIDRAREIAAKEPAEIERELEALTANCLPIEEANRTCEVTTGTEFPVQSMYGTFRTDGGEIDRDRPMALIDAMADDLTEVSPINPYRSLEGTLPAEILEGLHFEDDLGEKILEQISTALRSGKHVLLTGPPGTGKTEIAERVCEHLTETQPHLYSGFEMTTATADWSTFDTVGGYMPSESTEDDDLSFKPGIVLNRLKNSQTGTQANDLLVIDELNRADIDKAFGQLFTLLSGQSVQLPYTVDGREVELTTDEDVDGTPASNQYVVPSSWRIFATMNAYDKTSLYEMSYAFMRRFAFVRVPAPTLPEATEADDSVEDIVLEYANAWDLEITRREAGAVGRVWRTANTAVDERSIGPAIIEDVLRYVSHHPDEELKYHLTQAVISYIFPQLEGVPKRKTIVRGLAAVPDIETPLLESAAREMLQVPLPTNE
;
A
#
# COMPACT_ATOMS: atom_id res chain seq x y z
N MET A 1 0.71 -22.01 16.70
CA MET A 1 1.00 -20.94 17.68
C MET A 1 2.01 -21.47 18.67
N THR A 2 2.97 -20.67 19.14
CA THR A 2 3.85 -21.06 20.26
C THR A 2 3.16 -20.71 21.57
N ASP A 3 2.81 -21.73 22.35
CA ASP A 3 2.19 -21.57 23.66
C ASP A 3 3.12 -20.80 24.62
N GLU A 4 2.73 -19.59 25.03
CA GLU A 4 3.56 -18.68 25.84
C GLU A 4 3.62 -19.04 27.34
N ARG A 5 2.83 -20.03 27.79
CA ARG A 5 2.76 -20.42 29.20
C ARG A 5 4.13 -20.85 29.74
N ARG A 6 4.47 -20.48 30.97
CA ARG A 6 5.73 -20.89 31.61
C ARG A 6 5.73 -22.38 31.95
N MET A 7 6.85 -23.08 31.78
CA MET A 7 6.97 -24.51 32.12
C MET A 7 6.94 -24.85 33.62
N SER A 8 7.07 -23.86 34.52
CA SER A 8 7.50 -24.13 35.91
C SER A 8 6.85 -23.20 36.93
N THR A 9 6.02 -23.74 37.81
CA THR A 9 5.41 -23.05 38.96
C THR A 9 6.40 -22.66 40.06
N VAL A 10 6.05 -21.66 40.87
CA VAL A 10 6.71 -21.37 42.16
C VAL A 10 5.99 -22.09 43.31
N ARG A 11 6.71 -22.59 44.33
CA ARG A 11 6.10 -23.11 45.57
C ARG A 11 5.66 -21.96 46.48
N PHE A 12 4.35 -21.80 46.69
CA PHE A 12 3.82 -20.89 47.71
C PHE A 12 4.10 -21.41 49.13
N TYR A 13 3.91 -20.55 50.13
CA TYR A 13 4.32 -20.83 51.52
C TYR A 13 3.42 -21.86 52.24
N GLY A 14 4.02 -22.60 53.18
CA GLY A 14 3.32 -23.58 54.03
C GLY A 14 3.63 -25.05 53.69
N SER A 15 3.10 -25.96 54.52
CA SER A 15 2.94 -27.37 54.13
C SER A 15 1.90 -27.48 53.01
N ILE A 16 1.79 -28.63 52.34
CA ILE A 16 0.76 -28.83 51.30
C ILE A 16 -0.65 -28.69 51.90
N GLU A 17 -0.85 -29.10 53.15
CA GLU A 17 -2.12 -29.00 53.89
C GLU A 17 -2.46 -27.55 54.27
N ASP A 18 -1.47 -26.71 54.61
CA ASP A 18 -1.69 -25.32 55.06
C ASP A 18 -1.70 -24.30 53.90
N ARG A 19 -1.09 -24.63 52.75
CA ARG A 19 -0.77 -23.67 51.67
C ARG A 19 -1.99 -22.95 51.08
N LEU A 20 -3.12 -23.66 50.94
CA LEU A 20 -4.37 -23.07 50.46
C LEU A 20 -5.00 -22.11 51.48
N GLY A 21 -4.81 -22.37 52.78
CA GLY A 21 -5.18 -21.47 53.87
C GLY A 21 -4.33 -20.19 53.84
N ILE A 22 -3.01 -20.32 53.73
CA ILE A 22 -2.10 -19.16 53.71
C ILE A 22 -2.33 -18.28 52.47
N LEU A 23 -2.59 -18.87 51.29
CA LEU A 23 -2.97 -18.11 50.09
C LEU A 23 -4.33 -17.41 50.27
N THR A 24 -5.30 -18.13 50.84
CA THR A 24 -6.61 -17.58 51.21
C THR A 24 -6.49 -16.38 52.15
N ASP A 25 -5.65 -16.48 53.18
CA ASP A 25 -5.47 -15.43 54.18
C ASP A 25 -4.72 -14.21 53.60
N LEU A 26 -3.76 -14.41 52.69
CA LEU A 26 -3.11 -13.32 51.96
C LEU A 26 -4.12 -12.55 51.10
N LEU A 27 -4.86 -13.25 50.24
CA LEU A 27 -5.85 -12.61 49.36
C LEU A 27 -6.96 -11.93 50.20
N SER A 28 -7.36 -12.54 51.33
CA SER A 28 -8.31 -11.93 52.27
C SER A 28 -7.73 -10.69 52.97
N TYR A 29 -6.43 -10.68 53.29
CA TYR A 29 -5.74 -9.50 53.83
C TYR A 29 -5.74 -8.34 52.82
N LEU A 30 -5.42 -8.61 51.55
CA LEU A 30 -5.42 -7.60 50.49
C LEU A 30 -6.80 -6.95 50.26
N THR A 31 -7.92 -7.60 50.61
CA THR A 31 -9.27 -6.97 50.56
C THR A 31 -9.55 -5.94 51.67
N GLN A 32 -8.65 -5.70 52.63
CA GLN A 32 -8.92 -4.84 53.79
C GLN A 32 -8.84 -3.33 53.52
N GLN A 33 -8.29 -2.91 52.38
CA GLN A 33 -8.22 -1.51 51.94
C GLN A 33 -8.66 -1.46 50.46
N ASN A 34 -9.60 -0.56 50.12
CA ASN A 34 -10.08 -0.41 48.74
C ASN A 34 -8.95 0.01 47.79
N ASP A 35 -8.03 0.84 48.27
CA ASP A 35 -6.97 1.46 47.49
C ASP A 35 -5.72 0.54 47.37
N GLY A 36 -5.82 -0.73 47.78
CA GLY A 36 -4.72 -1.69 47.93
C GLY A 36 -3.96 -1.58 49.27
N ILE A 37 -2.90 -2.38 49.44
CA ILE A 37 -2.02 -2.39 50.62
C ILE A 37 -0.55 -2.19 50.18
N PRO A 38 0.26 -1.35 50.86
CA PRO A 38 1.62 -1.06 50.42
C PRO A 38 2.51 -2.30 50.38
N ARG A 39 3.39 -2.38 49.39
CA ARG A 39 4.29 -3.52 49.14
C ARG A 39 5.05 -3.97 50.39
N ASP A 40 5.56 -3.03 51.18
CA ASP A 40 6.32 -3.35 52.39
C ASP A 40 5.42 -3.92 53.51
N GLU A 41 4.16 -3.48 53.64
CA GLU A 41 3.19 -4.07 54.57
C GLU A 41 2.80 -5.49 54.15
N VAL A 42 2.67 -5.77 52.84
CA VAL A 42 2.41 -7.11 52.31
C VAL A 42 3.60 -8.05 52.55
N ILE A 43 4.83 -7.54 52.41
CA ILE A 43 6.07 -8.28 52.70
C ILE A 43 6.17 -8.57 54.22
N ASP A 44 5.95 -7.58 55.09
CA ASP A 44 5.94 -7.77 56.54
C ASP A 44 4.83 -8.72 57.00
N TRP A 45 3.65 -8.69 56.37
CA TRP A 45 2.57 -9.64 56.62
C TRP A 45 2.99 -11.07 56.23
N LEU A 46 3.61 -11.26 55.06
CA LEU A 46 4.09 -12.58 54.63
C LEU A 46 5.25 -13.10 55.48
N ILE A 47 6.14 -12.23 55.97
CA ILE A 47 7.19 -12.60 56.92
C ILE A 47 6.61 -12.94 58.30
N SER A 48 5.54 -12.26 58.72
CA SER A 48 4.91 -12.47 60.04
C SER A 48 4.00 -13.70 60.12
N ASN A 49 3.37 -14.09 59.00
CA ASN A 49 2.38 -15.18 58.95
C ASN A 49 2.89 -16.46 58.25
N THR A 50 4.13 -16.47 57.76
CA THR A 50 4.72 -17.64 57.07
C THR A 50 6.16 -17.94 57.54
N ASN A 51 6.80 -18.94 56.92
CA ASN A 51 8.21 -19.29 57.18
C ASN A 51 9.21 -18.49 56.31
N ALA A 52 8.82 -17.36 55.73
CA ALA A 52 9.70 -16.51 54.91
C ALA A 52 10.86 -15.92 55.74
N GLN A 53 12.07 -15.90 55.17
CA GLN A 53 13.29 -15.43 55.86
C GLN A 53 13.94 -14.17 55.24
N THR A 54 13.58 -13.80 54.01
CA THR A 54 14.14 -12.64 53.29
C THR A 54 13.08 -12.01 52.39
N ALA A 55 13.16 -10.69 52.19
CA ALA A 55 12.24 -9.95 51.32
C ALA A 55 12.29 -10.42 49.85
N ASN A 56 13.48 -10.74 49.32
CA ASN A 56 13.61 -11.25 47.94
C ASN A 56 12.80 -12.54 47.74
N ALA A 57 12.83 -13.48 48.70
CA ALA A 57 12.06 -14.72 48.59
C ALA A 57 10.54 -14.50 48.66
N VAL A 58 10.07 -13.33 49.12
CA VAL A 58 8.67 -12.91 49.04
C VAL A 58 8.36 -12.36 47.64
N GLY A 59 9.27 -11.58 47.04
CA GLY A 59 9.15 -11.02 45.69
C GLY A 59 8.78 -12.07 44.64
N ASP A 60 9.60 -13.12 44.48
CA ASP A 60 9.40 -14.20 43.50
C ASP A 60 7.99 -14.87 43.58
N ARG A 61 7.33 -14.76 44.74
CA ARG A 61 6.01 -15.34 45.01
C ARG A 61 4.86 -14.36 44.81
N LEU A 62 5.10 -13.06 44.99
CA LEU A 62 4.12 -12.02 44.65
C LEU A 62 4.04 -11.90 43.13
N ASN A 63 5.18 -11.82 42.43
CA ASN A 63 5.24 -11.86 40.97
C ASN A 63 4.48 -13.07 40.39
N PHE A 64 4.72 -14.29 40.93
CA PHE A 64 4.00 -15.49 40.45
C PHE A 64 2.48 -15.48 40.76
N LEU A 65 2.01 -14.75 41.78
CA LEU A 65 0.56 -14.55 42.00
C LEU A 65 -0.03 -13.48 41.08
N GLU A 66 0.78 -12.54 40.60
CA GLU A 66 0.43 -11.53 39.61
C GLU A 66 0.37 -12.13 38.19
N GLU A 67 1.33 -12.99 37.83
CA GLU A 67 1.28 -13.84 36.61
C GLU A 67 0.06 -14.77 36.55
N LEU A 68 -0.42 -15.25 37.71
CA LEU A 68 -1.66 -16.02 37.84
C LEU A 68 -2.92 -15.14 37.83
N GLY A 69 -2.76 -13.82 37.70
CA GLY A 69 -3.87 -12.86 37.73
C GLY A 69 -4.67 -12.89 39.02
N LEU A 70 -4.03 -13.16 40.18
CA LEU A 70 -4.65 -13.21 41.51
C LEU A 70 -4.39 -11.94 42.33
N ILE A 71 -3.27 -11.26 42.09
CA ILE A 71 -3.00 -9.92 42.63
C ILE A 71 -2.58 -8.98 41.49
N GLU A 72 -2.75 -7.68 41.71
CA GLU A 72 -2.32 -6.62 40.80
C GLU A 72 -1.49 -5.58 41.58
N HIS A 73 -0.45 -5.01 40.96
CA HIS A 73 0.46 -4.05 41.57
C HIS A 73 0.35 -2.66 40.91
N GLN A 74 -0.02 -1.64 41.70
CA GLN A 74 -0.08 -0.24 41.27
C GLN A 74 0.54 0.66 42.33
N GLU A 75 1.34 1.65 41.92
CA GLU A 75 1.95 2.67 42.80
C GLU A 75 2.61 2.13 44.10
N ASN A 76 3.33 1.01 44.01
CA ASN A 76 3.94 0.31 45.16
C ASN A 76 2.93 -0.23 46.19
N ARG A 77 1.71 -0.55 45.75
CA ARG A 77 0.63 -1.20 46.52
C ARG A 77 0.11 -2.42 45.75
N TYR A 78 -0.36 -3.45 46.47
CA TYR A 78 -1.05 -4.59 45.88
C TYR A 78 -2.55 -4.58 46.22
N SER A 79 -3.38 -4.95 45.26
CA SER A 79 -4.80 -5.28 45.46
C SER A 79 -5.12 -6.67 44.90
N PRO A 80 -6.22 -7.33 45.34
CA PRO A 80 -6.62 -8.62 44.79
C PRO A 80 -7.44 -8.38 43.52
N THR A 81 -7.15 -9.12 42.43
CA THR A 81 -7.88 -9.00 41.16
C THR A 81 -9.34 -9.46 41.24
N HIS A 82 -10.10 -9.32 40.15
CA HIS A 82 -11.43 -9.95 40.02
C HIS A 82 -11.36 -11.48 40.25
N THR A 83 -10.37 -12.17 39.67
CA THR A 83 -10.15 -13.62 39.83
C THR A 83 -9.98 -14.03 41.28
N ALA A 84 -9.16 -13.29 42.04
CA ALA A 84 -8.99 -13.54 43.47
C ALA A 84 -10.25 -13.19 44.28
N ARG A 85 -10.94 -12.08 43.97
CA ARG A 85 -12.23 -11.74 44.62
C ARG A 85 -13.28 -12.83 44.37
N TRP A 86 -13.30 -13.44 43.19
CA TRP A 86 -14.18 -14.56 42.86
C TRP A 86 -13.81 -15.84 43.65
N TYR A 87 -12.52 -16.25 43.65
CA TYR A 87 -12.05 -17.36 44.49
C TYR A 87 -12.35 -17.13 45.98
N LEU A 88 -12.16 -15.90 46.49
CA LEU A 88 -12.48 -15.54 47.88
C LEU A 88 -13.98 -15.66 48.22
N ARG A 89 -14.85 -15.44 47.24
CA ARG A 89 -16.32 -15.50 47.36
C ARG A 89 -16.81 -16.95 47.41
N ASP A 90 -16.48 -17.73 46.39
CA ASP A 90 -17.11 -19.04 46.15
C ASP A 90 -16.27 -20.21 46.68
N ARG A 91 -14.96 -20.00 46.92
CA ARG A 91 -13.98 -20.99 47.42
C ARG A 91 -13.78 -22.20 46.54
N ASP A 92 -14.18 -22.09 45.28
CA ASP A 92 -14.06 -23.12 44.25
C ASP A 92 -12.59 -23.27 43.80
N PRO A 93 -11.97 -24.47 43.93
CA PRO A 93 -10.63 -24.74 43.43
C PRO A 93 -10.49 -24.57 41.91
N ILE A 94 -11.57 -24.65 41.11
CA ILE A 94 -11.49 -24.54 39.64
C ILE A 94 -11.00 -23.17 39.19
N VAL A 95 -11.25 -22.11 39.98
CA VAL A 95 -10.77 -20.75 39.69
C VAL A 95 -9.24 -20.69 39.73
N LEU A 96 -8.64 -21.40 40.70
CA LEU A 96 -7.18 -21.51 40.81
C LEU A 96 -6.61 -22.53 39.82
N TYR A 97 -7.36 -23.59 39.49
CA TYR A 97 -6.98 -24.54 38.44
C TYR A 97 -6.89 -23.87 37.07
N ASN A 98 -7.91 -23.09 36.71
CA ASN A 98 -7.97 -22.32 35.48
C ASN A 98 -6.83 -21.31 35.40
N ALA A 99 -6.59 -20.52 36.45
CA ALA A 99 -5.43 -19.62 36.52
C ALA A 99 -4.10 -20.36 36.29
N LEU A 100 -3.89 -21.50 36.96
CA LEU A 100 -2.67 -22.31 36.80
C LEU A 100 -2.51 -22.84 35.37
N ARG A 101 -3.55 -23.43 34.76
CA ARG A 101 -3.46 -23.99 33.39
C ARG A 101 -3.42 -22.93 32.29
N THR A 102 -3.93 -21.70 32.52
CA THR A 102 -3.78 -20.59 31.56
C THR A 102 -2.44 -19.88 31.64
N THR A 103 -1.72 -19.98 32.78
CA THR A 103 -0.40 -19.35 32.95
C THR A 103 0.75 -20.35 32.81
N VAL A 104 0.52 -21.65 33.08
CA VAL A 104 1.58 -22.66 33.24
C VAL A 104 1.25 -23.95 32.47
N LYS A 105 2.21 -24.44 31.68
CA LYS A 105 2.07 -25.67 30.86
C LYS A 105 1.90 -26.92 31.72
N GLY A 106 1.30 -27.96 31.15
CA GLY A 106 1.39 -29.33 31.68
C GLY A 106 0.52 -29.71 32.88
N PHE A 107 -0.32 -28.82 33.41
CA PHE A 107 -1.31 -29.19 34.44
C PHE A 107 -2.32 -30.21 33.91
N ASP A 108 -2.92 -29.94 32.75
CA ASP A 108 -3.86 -30.84 32.08
C ASP A 108 -3.19 -32.18 31.71
N THR A 109 -1.96 -32.14 31.18
CA THR A 109 -1.15 -33.31 30.82
C THR A 109 -0.89 -34.23 32.01
N ILE A 110 -0.58 -33.67 33.19
CA ILE A 110 -0.40 -34.44 34.42
C ILE A 110 -1.73 -35.08 34.86
N ILE A 111 -2.85 -34.35 34.82
CA ILE A 111 -4.16 -34.92 35.18
C ILE A 111 -4.50 -36.11 34.26
N CYS A 112 -4.39 -35.96 32.94
CA CYS A 112 -4.66 -37.04 31.99
C CYS A 112 -3.69 -38.23 32.16
N ALA A 113 -2.41 -37.98 32.42
CA ALA A 113 -1.43 -39.05 32.64
C ALA A 113 -1.66 -39.85 33.93
N VAL A 114 -2.15 -39.21 35.00
CA VAL A 114 -2.52 -39.86 36.28
C VAL A 114 -3.90 -40.53 36.19
N ALA A 115 -4.79 -40.06 35.30
CA ALA A 115 -6.07 -40.72 35.02
C ALA A 115 -5.87 -42.15 34.50
N ARG A 116 -4.89 -42.32 33.61
CA ARG A 116 -4.56 -43.60 32.95
C ARG A 116 -3.93 -44.61 33.91
N GLU A 117 -2.95 -44.20 34.73
CA GLU A 117 -2.41 -44.98 35.84
C GLU A 117 -1.66 -44.11 36.87
N PRO A 118 -1.49 -44.55 38.14
CA PRO A 118 -0.77 -43.77 39.15
C PRO A 118 0.74 -43.63 38.88
N ARG A 119 1.28 -42.40 38.99
CA ARG A 119 2.64 -42.00 38.56
C ARG A 119 3.51 -41.44 39.70
N THR A 120 4.82 -41.72 39.75
CA THR A 120 5.79 -41.02 40.62
C THR A 120 6.13 -39.61 40.12
N ASP A 121 6.86 -38.79 40.88
CA ASP A 121 7.30 -37.46 40.40
C ASP A 121 8.26 -37.59 39.18
N GLU A 122 9.03 -38.67 39.08
CA GLU A 122 9.89 -38.99 37.92
C GLU A 122 9.06 -39.41 36.70
N GLU A 123 8.10 -40.32 36.87
CA GLU A 123 7.20 -40.75 35.78
C GLU A 123 6.33 -39.58 35.28
N LEU A 124 6.01 -38.60 36.14
CA LEU A 124 5.37 -37.34 35.75
C LEU A 124 6.33 -36.35 35.07
N MET A 125 7.62 -36.37 35.42
CA MET A 125 8.63 -35.58 34.70
C MET A 125 8.83 -36.13 33.29
N GLU A 126 8.90 -37.46 33.11
CA GLU A 126 8.92 -38.09 31.79
C GLU A 126 7.67 -37.73 30.97
N VAL A 127 6.48 -37.68 31.57
CA VAL A 127 5.25 -37.21 30.92
C VAL A 127 5.35 -35.76 30.43
N LEU A 128 5.89 -34.84 31.24
CA LEU A 128 6.08 -33.45 30.82
C LEU A 128 7.12 -33.32 29.71
N VAL A 129 8.25 -34.03 29.81
CA VAL A 129 9.33 -34.01 28.81
C VAL A 129 8.88 -34.59 27.47
N ASN A 130 7.97 -35.57 27.46
CA ASN A 130 7.39 -36.12 26.25
C ASN A 130 6.23 -35.28 25.67
N ALA A 131 5.86 -34.16 26.29
CA ALA A 131 4.73 -33.32 25.90
C ALA A 131 5.07 -31.83 25.67
N PHE A 132 6.24 -31.37 26.16
CA PHE A 132 6.70 -29.99 26.06
C PHE A 132 8.23 -29.96 25.92
N ASP A 133 8.73 -29.54 24.75
CA ASP A 133 10.15 -29.56 24.38
C ASP A 133 11.04 -28.59 25.19
N GLU A 134 10.44 -27.66 25.94
CA GLU A 134 11.15 -26.75 26.86
C GLU A 134 11.37 -27.38 28.25
N CYS A 135 10.94 -28.63 28.48
CA CYS A 135 11.15 -29.35 29.73
C CYS A 135 12.53 -30.05 29.77
N GLU A 136 13.61 -29.32 30.04
CA GLU A 136 14.94 -29.96 30.17
C GLU A 136 15.07 -30.80 31.47
N MET A 137 15.66 -32.00 31.36
CA MET A 137 15.79 -32.96 32.46
C MET A 137 16.92 -32.63 33.46
N GLU A 138 16.69 -31.68 34.37
CA GLU A 138 17.47 -31.56 35.62
C GLU A 138 16.60 -31.76 36.87
N THR A 139 16.39 -33.04 37.23
CA THR A 139 15.59 -33.55 38.38
C THR A 139 14.06 -33.37 38.24
N PRO A 140 13.22 -34.18 38.89
CA PRO A 140 11.75 -34.09 38.79
C PRO A 140 11.14 -32.85 39.48
N GLY A 141 11.93 -31.80 39.69
CA GLY A 141 11.55 -30.60 40.43
C GLY A 141 10.43 -29.79 39.78
N VAL A 142 10.22 -29.88 38.46
CA VAL A 142 9.07 -29.24 37.78
C VAL A 142 7.78 -30.02 38.09
N ALA A 143 7.72 -31.29 37.69
CA ALA A 143 6.59 -32.18 37.95
C ALA A 143 6.17 -32.22 39.44
N THR A 144 7.14 -32.29 40.36
CA THR A 144 6.87 -32.25 41.82
C THR A 144 6.10 -30.99 42.23
N ARG A 145 6.38 -29.83 41.62
CA ARG A 145 5.73 -28.56 41.97
C ARG A 145 4.33 -28.44 41.37
N HIS A 146 4.13 -28.89 40.14
CA HIS A 146 2.78 -28.97 39.54
C HIS A 146 1.89 -29.93 40.35
N ARG A 147 2.41 -31.12 40.67
CA ARG A 147 1.74 -32.11 41.51
C ARG A 147 1.42 -31.58 42.91
N GLU A 148 2.29 -30.75 43.51
CA GLU A 148 1.98 -30.07 44.78
C GLU A 148 0.84 -29.06 44.66
N TRP A 149 0.74 -28.32 43.56
CA TRP A 149 -0.39 -27.42 43.31
C TRP A 149 -1.70 -28.20 43.07
N LEU A 150 -1.66 -29.27 42.28
CA LEU A 150 -2.80 -30.18 42.11
C LEU A 150 -3.26 -30.82 43.44
N GLN A 151 -2.33 -31.17 44.32
CA GLN A 151 -2.63 -31.75 45.64
C GLN A 151 -3.20 -30.70 46.60
N MET A 152 -2.67 -29.47 46.56
CA MET A 152 -3.19 -28.32 47.30
C MET A 152 -4.62 -27.96 46.88
N LEU A 153 -4.99 -28.16 45.62
CA LEU A 153 -6.34 -27.95 45.09
C LEU A 153 -7.28 -29.16 45.24
N GLY A 154 -6.78 -30.30 45.72
CA GLY A 154 -7.59 -31.50 45.96
C GLY A 154 -7.86 -32.39 44.75
N TYR A 155 -7.23 -32.13 43.59
CA TYR A 155 -7.41 -32.96 42.38
C TYR A 155 -6.56 -34.24 42.38
N VAL A 156 -5.45 -34.26 43.13
CA VAL A 156 -4.61 -35.46 43.30
C VAL A 156 -4.27 -35.75 44.76
N GLU A 157 -4.16 -37.03 45.08
CA GLU A 157 -3.63 -37.55 46.33
C GLU A 157 -2.32 -38.33 46.08
N ARG A 158 -1.57 -38.66 47.14
CA ARG A 158 -0.29 -39.38 47.02
C ARG A 158 -0.18 -40.50 48.05
N ASP A 159 0.11 -41.72 47.59
CA ASP A 159 0.28 -42.94 48.41
C ASP A 159 1.48 -43.74 47.88
N ASP A 160 2.27 -44.36 48.79
CA ASP A 160 3.54 -45.06 48.51
C ASP A 160 4.36 -44.45 47.33
N GLU A 161 4.72 -43.18 47.47
CA GLU A 161 5.47 -42.33 46.51
C GLU A 161 4.75 -42.02 45.17
N ARG A 162 3.62 -42.65 44.83
CA ARG A 162 2.83 -42.43 43.61
C ARG A 162 1.63 -41.50 43.77
N THR A 163 1.26 -40.85 42.68
CA THR A 163 0.18 -39.86 42.56
C THR A 163 -1.08 -40.52 42.00
N HIS A 164 -2.24 -40.20 42.56
CA HIS A 164 -3.56 -40.72 42.15
C HIS A 164 -4.55 -39.55 41.97
N LEU A 165 -5.48 -39.62 41.01
CA LEU A 165 -6.58 -38.65 40.93
C LEU A 165 -7.59 -38.90 42.06
N THR A 166 -8.16 -37.83 42.62
CA THR A 166 -9.30 -37.88 43.57
C THR A 166 -10.63 -38.14 42.83
N SER A 167 -11.80 -37.86 43.43
CA SER A 167 -13.06 -37.80 42.66
C SER A 167 -12.99 -36.68 41.62
N ASP A 168 -12.67 -35.49 42.11
CA ASP A 168 -12.84 -34.21 41.42
C ASP A 168 -11.80 -34.09 40.29
N GLY A 169 -10.59 -34.62 40.51
CA GLY A 169 -9.56 -34.71 39.46
C GLY A 169 -9.95 -35.63 38.29
N LYS A 170 -10.77 -36.68 38.53
CA LYS A 170 -11.25 -37.56 37.45
C LYS A 170 -12.33 -36.89 36.60
N GLU A 171 -13.11 -36.00 37.19
CA GLU A 171 -14.13 -35.22 36.48
C GLU A 171 -13.48 -34.33 35.42
N ILE A 172 -12.45 -33.57 35.83
CA ILE A 172 -11.59 -32.79 34.92
C ILE A 172 -10.90 -33.69 33.88
N ALA A 173 -10.33 -34.83 34.28
CA ALA A 173 -9.66 -35.74 33.34
C ALA A 173 -10.60 -36.26 32.23
N ASN A 174 -11.84 -36.63 32.57
CA ASN A 174 -12.83 -37.10 31.60
C ASN A 174 -13.22 -36.00 30.59
N GLN A 175 -13.19 -34.73 31.02
CA GLN A 175 -13.49 -33.57 30.18
C GLN A 175 -12.31 -33.20 29.27
N LEU A 176 -11.07 -33.38 29.74
CA LEU A 176 -9.85 -33.17 28.97
C LEU A 176 -9.57 -34.28 27.93
N GLU A 177 -9.96 -35.54 28.19
CA GLU A 177 -9.78 -36.63 27.20
C GLU A 177 -10.85 -36.63 26.07
N GLY A 178 -11.75 -35.64 26.03
CA GLY A 178 -12.48 -35.26 24.81
C GLY A 178 -13.34 -36.37 24.17
N ILE A 179 -14.12 -37.13 24.95
CA ILE A 179 -15.10 -38.10 24.41
C ILE A 179 -16.31 -37.37 23.83
N SER A 180 -16.07 -36.65 22.74
CA SER A 180 -17.08 -35.87 22.06
C SER A 180 -17.97 -36.77 21.20
N ASN A 181 -19.27 -36.72 21.44
CA ASN A 181 -20.27 -37.40 20.61
C ASN A 181 -20.65 -36.57 19.36
N VAL A 182 -19.95 -35.45 19.14
CA VAL A 182 -20.27 -34.43 18.14
C VAL A 182 -19.29 -34.51 16.99
N ASP A 183 -19.82 -34.91 15.84
CA ASP A 183 -19.15 -35.05 14.55
C ASP A 183 -19.08 -33.66 13.87
N LEU A 184 -17.99 -32.95 14.16
CA LEU A 184 -17.67 -31.57 13.76
C LEU A 184 -16.16 -31.43 13.50
N GLU A 185 -15.80 -30.83 12.36
CA GLU A 185 -14.42 -30.66 11.88
C GLU A 185 -14.00 -29.17 12.00
N PRO A 186 -12.85 -28.83 12.60
CA PRO A 186 -12.41 -27.44 12.73
C PRO A 186 -12.34 -26.70 11.39
N ASN A 187 -12.70 -25.42 11.40
CA ASN A 187 -12.82 -24.53 10.25
C ASN A 187 -13.88 -24.92 9.19
N ALA A 188 -14.58 -26.05 9.32
CA ALA A 188 -15.68 -26.39 8.42
C ALA A 188 -16.91 -25.49 8.64
N ILE A 189 -17.60 -25.14 7.56
CA ILE A 189 -18.83 -24.34 7.56
C ILE A 189 -20.04 -25.29 7.57
N TYR A 190 -21.02 -25.01 8.43
CA TYR A 190 -22.25 -25.79 8.58
C TYR A 190 -23.50 -24.91 8.40
N ASP A 191 -24.57 -25.45 7.82
CA ASP A 191 -25.89 -24.81 7.93
C ASP A 191 -26.37 -24.92 9.40
N ARG A 192 -26.70 -23.77 9.99
CA ARG A 192 -27.08 -23.66 11.41
C ARG A 192 -28.38 -24.38 11.75
N ARG A 193 -29.30 -24.55 10.79
CA ARG A 193 -30.57 -25.29 10.97
C ARG A 193 -30.31 -26.79 10.96
N ASP A 194 -29.47 -27.28 10.05
CA ASP A 194 -29.08 -28.69 9.98
C ASP A 194 -28.26 -29.09 11.22
N LEU A 195 -27.35 -28.23 11.69
CA LEU A 195 -26.62 -28.43 12.95
C LEU A 195 -27.56 -28.58 14.15
N HIS A 196 -28.53 -27.69 14.31
CA HIS A 196 -29.56 -27.82 15.36
C HIS A 196 -30.56 -28.96 15.11
N SER A 197 -30.74 -29.41 13.87
CA SER A 197 -31.54 -30.60 13.55
C SER A 197 -30.79 -31.92 13.79
N LYS A 198 -29.44 -31.89 13.82
CA LYS A 198 -28.57 -33.05 14.14
C LYS A 198 -28.36 -33.19 15.65
N TYR A 199 -28.13 -32.07 16.35
CA TYR A 199 -27.68 -32.07 17.76
C TYR A 199 -28.59 -31.33 18.76
N GLY A 200 -29.70 -30.73 18.31
CA GLY A 200 -30.60 -29.94 19.15
C GLY A 200 -30.08 -28.53 19.48
N GLY A 201 -30.72 -27.85 20.44
CA GLY A 201 -30.44 -26.46 20.83
C GLY A 201 -31.42 -25.44 20.23
N SER A 202 -31.05 -24.15 20.26
CA SER A 202 -31.90 -23.03 19.82
C SER A 202 -31.29 -22.31 18.62
N ILE A 203 -31.95 -22.40 17.46
CA ILE A 203 -31.55 -21.73 16.20
C ILE A 203 -31.49 -20.20 16.35
N GLN A 204 -32.20 -19.61 17.31
CA GLN A 204 -32.34 -18.16 17.48
C GLN A 204 -31.48 -17.56 18.61
N GLY A 205 -30.71 -18.37 19.35
CA GLY A 205 -29.87 -17.89 20.46
C GLY A 205 -28.39 -17.93 20.11
N GLY A 206 -27.63 -16.90 20.52
CA GLY A 206 -26.16 -16.94 20.51
C GLY A 206 -25.64 -18.07 21.42
N ILE A 207 -26.25 -18.21 22.60
CA ILE A 207 -26.03 -19.36 23.50
C ILE A 207 -27.15 -20.39 23.29
N ALA A 208 -26.79 -21.59 22.86
CA ALA A 208 -27.72 -22.66 22.50
C ALA A 208 -27.39 -23.98 23.21
N PRO A 209 -27.75 -24.13 24.50
CA PRO A 209 -27.60 -25.39 25.22
C PRO A 209 -28.58 -26.44 24.67
N SER A 210 -28.07 -27.62 24.32
CA SER A 210 -28.90 -28.72 23.85
C SER A 210 -29.61 -29.44 25.00
N ARG A 211 -30.65 -30.20 24.64
CA ARG A 211 -31.39 -31.13 25.50
C ARG A 211 -31.25 -32.59 25.06
N ASP A 212 -30.73 -32.79 23.85
CA ASP A 212 -30.69 -34.07 23.17
C ASP A 212 -29.26 -34.64 23.23
N GLU A 213 -28.25 -33.77 23.19
CA GLU A 213 -26.82 -34.07 23.41
C GLU A 213 -26.23 -33.22 24.55
N PRO A 214 -25.13 -33.65 25.22
CA PRO A 214 -24.51 -32.94 26.34
C PRO A 214 -23.62 -31.78 25.85
N VAL A 215 -24.21 -30.81 25.16
CA VAL A 215 -23.48 -29.72 24.47
C VAL A 215 -24.10 -28.35 24.71
N VAL A 216 -23.29 -27.31 24.55
CA VAL A 216 -23.70 -25.91 24.40
C VAL A 216 -23.00 -25.33 23.17
N PHE A 217 -23.78 -24.94 22.17
CA PHE A 217 -23.27 -24.22 21.02
C PHE A 217 -23.24 -22.72 21.33
N LEU A 218 -22.15 -22.06 20.96
CA LEU A 218 -21.89 -20.63 21.14
C LEU A 218 -21.64 -20.02 19.76
N PHE A 219 -22.43 -19.03 19.38
CA PHE A 219 -22.35 -18.35 18.07
C PHE A 219 -22.00 -16.88 18.28
N SER A 220 -21.03 -16.39 17.51
CA SER A 220 -20.58 -15.00 17.47
C SER A 220 -20.79 -14.38 16.08
N GLY A 221 -20.96 -13.06 16.02
CA GLY A 221 -21.29 -12.29 14.81
C GLY A 221 -22.78 -12.25 14.44
N GLY A 222 -23.10 -11.50 13.38
CA GLY A 222 -24.47 -11.16 12.98
C GLY A 222 -25.03 -9.97 13.76
N THR A 223 -26.36 -9.90 13.96
CA THR A 223 -27.06 -8.79 14.67
C THR A 223 -26.84 -8.79 16.19
N GLY A 224 -25.62 -9.11 16.65
CA GLY A 224 -25.22 -9.05 18.06
C GLY A 224 -24.72 -7.67 18.47
N GLU A 225 -24.03 -6.99 17.57
CA GLU A 225 -23.51 -5.62 17.77
C GLU A 225 -24.66 -4.62 17.97
N ASP A 226 -25.79 -4.80 17.25
CA ASP A 226 -27.08 -4.11 17.46
C ASP A 226 -27.63 -4.21 18.89
N HIS A 227 -27.14 -5.16 19.68
CA HIS A 227 -27.53 -5.42 21.07
C HIS A 227 -26.43 -5.11 22.09
N GLY A 228 -25.33 -4.48 21.64
CA GLY A 228 -24.17 -4.15 22.47
C GLY A 228 -23.29 -5.35 22.82
N TYR A 229 -23.29 -6.41 22.00
CA TYR A 229 -22.39 -7.54 22.17
C TYR A 229 -21.02 -7.26 21.57
N GLN A 230 -19.97 -7.69 22.27
CA GLN A 230 -18.58 -7.48 21.92
C GLN A 230 -17.83 -8.79 22.16
N ASP A 231 -17.67 -9.59 21.12
CA ASP A 231 -16.94 -10.85 21.20
C ASP A 231 -15.52 -10.68 20.66
N GLU A 232 -14.53 -11.28 21.33
CA GLU A 232 -13.12 -11.14 20.99
C GLU A 232 -12.48 -12.54 20.93
N ILE A 233 -11.84 -12.89 19.81
CA ILE A 233 -10.93 -14.05 19.75
C ILE A 233 -9.50 -13.51 19.92
N ARG A 234 -8.79 -13.99 20.94
CA ARG A 234 -7.44 -13.52 21.29
C ARG A 234 -6.34 -14.35 20.60
N PRO A 235 -5.11 -13.80 20.46
CA PRO A 235 -3.99 -14.51 19.84
C PRO A 235 -3.57 -15.82 20.54
N ASP A 236 -3.92 -16.01 21.81
CA ASP A 236 -3.71 -17.25 22.57
C ASP A 236 -4.82 -18.30 22.35
N GLY A 237 -5.78 -18.03 21.45
CA GLY A 237 -6.97 -18.85 21.20
C GLY A 237 -8.07 -18.70 22.25
N THR A 238 -7.89 -17.91 23.31
CA THR A 238 -8.95 -17.58 24.27
C THR A 238 -10.05 -16.78 23.57
N VAL A 239 -11.32 -17.08 23.86
CA VAL A 239 -12.45 -16.25 23.45
C VAL A 239 -12.98 -15.45 24.65
N ILE A 240 -13.19 -14.14 24.48
CA ILE A 240 -14.03 -13.33 25.37
C ILE A 240 -15.42 -13.22 24.75
N TYR A 241 -16.39 -13.92 25.31
CA TYR A 241 -17.74 -14.07 24.75
C TYR A 241 -18.79 -13.33 25.57
N THR A 242 -19.73 -12.65 24.93
CA THR A 242 -20.75 -11.84 25.61
C THR A 242 -21.95 -12.66 26.09
N GLY A 243 -22.46 -12.36 27.27
CA GLY A 243 -23.64 -13.03 27.84
C GLY A 243 -24.96 -12.71 27.13
N GLU A 244 -25.92 -13.65 27.19
CA GLU A 244 -27.28 -13.43 26.69
C GLU A 244 -28.04 -12.41 27.56
N GLY A 245 -28.77 -11.52 26.89
CA GLY A 245 -29.56 -10.45 27.49
C GLY A 245 -29.52 -9.20 26.62
N GLN A 246 -30.66 -8.63 26.25
CA GLN A 246 -30.74 -7.53 25.26
C GLN A 246 -31.05 -6.14 25.87
N VAL A 247 -31.69 -6.10 27.04
CA VAL A 247 -32.13 -4.86 27.70
C VAL A 247 -31.88 -4.98 29.20
N GLY A 248 -31.20 -3.99 29.78
CA GLY A 248 -30.77 -4.00 31.18
C GLY A 248 -29.71 -5.06 31.55
N ASP A 249 -29.33 -5.05 32.83
CA ASP A 249 -28.25 -5.86 33.42
C ASP A 249 -28.38 -7.37 33.10
N MET A 250 -27.27 -8.00 32.74
CA MET A 250 -27.24 -9.40 32.35
C MET A 250 -27.29 -10.32 33.57
N GLU A 251 -28.33 -11.16 33.65
CA GLU A 251 -28.44 -12.13 34.74
C GLU A 251 -27.67 -13.43 34.43
N MET A 252 -26.89 -13.91 35.40
CA MET A 252 -26.20 -15.21 35.34
C MET A 252 -27.19 -16.38 35.52
N LYS A 253 -28.01 -16.61 34.48
CA LYS A 253 -29.09 -17.62 34.40
C LYS A 253 -29.19 -18.14 32.97
N ARG A 254 -29.97 -19.21 32.74
CA ARG A 254 -30.26 -19.77 31.39
C ARG A 254 -28.97 -20.00 30.58
N GLY A 255 -28.76 -19.34 29.44
CA GLY A 255 -27.56 -19.49 28.61
C GLY A 255 -26.28 -19.11 29.36
N ASN A 256 -26.29 -17.98 30.07
CA ASN A 256 -25.16 -17.52 30.90
C ASN A 256 -24.80 -18.55 31.98
N GLY A 257 -25.82 -19.13 32.62
CA GLY A 257 -25.65 -20.25 33.54
C GLY A 257 -25.08 -21.49 32.83
N ALA A 258 -25.59 -21.86 31.67
CA ALA A 258 -25.14 -23.02 30.91
C ALA A 258 -23.69 -22.90 30.38
N ILE A 259 -23.13 -21.69 30.26
CA ILE A 259 -21.69 -21.49 30.05
C ILE A 259 -20.93 -21.70 31.38
N ARG A 260 -21.29 -20.98 32.44
CA ARG A 260 -20.58 -21.03 33.73
C ARG A 260 -20.58 -22.43 34.35
N ASP A 261 -21.73 -23.09 34.34
CA ASP A 261 -22.02 -24.35 35.02
C ASP A 261 -21.67 -25.58 34.15
N HIS A 262 -21.14 -25.39 32.94
CA HIS A 262 -21.03 -26.47 31.95
C HIS A 262 -20.21 -27.68 32.42
N LEU A 263 -19.22 -27.46 33.31
CA LEU A 263 -18.42 -28.53 33.91
C LEU A 263 -19.24 -29.36 34.92
N GLU A 264 -20.06 -28.72 35.76
CA GLU A 264 -20.96 -29.37 36.73
C GLU A 264 -22.15 -30.06 36.03
N ASP A 265 -22.66 -29.45 34.96
CA ASP A 265 -23.75 -29.96 34.12
C ASP A 265 -23.28 -31.05 33.12
N GLY A 266 -21.96 -31.29 33.04
CA GLY A 266 -21.34 -32.34 32.22
C GLY A 266 -21.42 -32.11 30.70
N ARG A 267 -21.22 -30.86 30.24
CA ARG A 267 -21.41 -30.44 28.84
C ARG A 267 -20.13 -29.98 28.15
N GLU A 268 -20.03 -30.23 26.86
CA GLU A 268 -19.03 -29.62 25.98
C GLU A 268 -19.47 -28.22 25.53
N LEU A 269 -18.58 -27.20 25.56
CA LEU A 269 -18.82 -25.93 24.86
C LEU A 269 -18.21 -26.01 23.46
N HIS A 270 -18.94 -25.56 22.45
CA HIS A 270 -18.48 -25.52 21.05
C HIS A 270 -18.72 -24.13 20.47
N PHE A 271 -17.68 -23.48 19.94
CA PHE A 271 -17.71 -22.10 19.47
C PHE A 271 -17.70 -22.00 17.94
N PHE A 272 -18.46 -21.03 17.41
CA PHE A 272 -18.70 -20.80 15.99
C PHE A 272 -18.73 -19.30 15.65
N THR A 273 -18.20 -18.93 14.48
CA THR A 273 -18.45 -17.62 13.86
C THR A 273 -19.57 -17.72 12.83
N MET A 274 -20.31 -16.63 12.64
CA MET A 274 -21.30 -16.46 11.57
C MET A 274 -20.60 -16.02 10.28
N GLU A 275 -20.95 -16.65 9.16
CA GLU A 275 -20.42 -16.37 7.82
C GLU A 275 -21.58 -16.19 6.83
N GLU A 276 -21.34 -15.68 5.61
CA GLU A 276 -22.41 -15.57 4.60
C GLU A 276 -23.03 -16.93 4.22
N GLU A 277 -22.22 -17.98 4.13
CA GLU A 277 -22.65 -19.33 3.75
C GLU A 277 -23.16 -20.19 4.93
N GLY A 278 -23.00 -19.74 6.20
CA GLY A 278 -23.44 -20.53 7.35
C GLY A 278 -22.76 -20.16 8.67
N VAL A 279 -22.32 -21.18 9.43
CA VAL A 279 -21.53 -21.02 10.65
C VAL A 279 -20.24 -21.83 10.59
N ARG A 280 -19.08 -21.17 10.70
CA ARG A 280 -17.77 -21.81 10.75
C ARG A 280 -17.50 -22.34 12.15
N TYR A 281 -17.15 -23.62 12.30
CA TYR A 281 -16.79 -24.19 13.59
C TYR A 281 -15.35 -23.84 13.97
N VAL A 282 -15.16 -23.14 15.09
CA VAL A 282 -13.83 -22.72 15.57
C VAL A 282 -13.19 -23.81 16.43
N GLY A 283 -13.93 -24.38 17.37
CA GLY A 283 -13.38 -25.42 18.25
C GLY A 283 -14.21 -25.71 19.50
N GLN A 284 -13.69 -26.61 20.33
CA GLN A 284 -14.22 -26.93 21.65
C GLN A 284 -13.55 -26.06 22.72
N TYR A 285 -14.31 -25.64 23.72
CA TYR A 285 -13.90 -24.68 24.74
C TYR A 285 -14.28 -25.12 26.16
N LEU A 286 -13.62 -24.52 27.15
CA LEU A 286 -13.92 -24.64 28.58
C LEU A 286 -14.08 -23.24 29.18
N TYR A 287 -15.04 -23.08 30.09
CA TYR A 287 -15.22 -21.86 30.87
C TYR A 287 -14.01 -21.61 31.79
N ALA A 288 -13.24 -20.57 31.49
CA ALA A 288 -12.08 -20.15 32.28
C ALA A 288 -12.51 -19.18 33.40
N GLY A 289 -13.48 -18.30 33.13
CA GLY A 289 -14.06 -17.36 34.10
C GLY A 289 -15.05 -16.39 33.46
N HIS A 290 -15.54 -15.42 34.22
CA HIS A 290 -16.22 -14.24 33.68
C HIS A 290 -15.84 -12.99 34.46
N PHE A 291 -16.07 -11.83 33.86
CA PHE A 291 -16.07 -10.53 34.52
C PHE A 291 -17.35 -9.77 34.13
N PHE A 292 -17.57 -8.64 34.79
CA PHE A 292 -18.65 -7.71 34.48
C PHE A 292 -18.08 -6.39 33.97
N GLU A 293 -18.77 -5.77 33.03
CA GLU A 293 -18.33 -4.58 32.30
C GLU A 293 -19.54 -3.72 31.92
N GLU A 294 -19.38 -2.39 31.84
CA GLU A 294 -20.46 -1.50 31.37
C GLU A 294 -20.58 -1.59 29.84
N LEU A 295 -21.56 -2.37 29.37
CA LEU A 295 -21.90 -2.48 27.95
C LEU A 295 -23.17 -1.66 27.65
N PRO A 296 -23.37 -1.19 26.41
CA PRO A 296 -24.67 -0.71 25.98
C PRO A 296 -25.70 -1.85 25.91
N ASP A 297 -26.98 -1.48 25.97
CA ASP A 297 -28.13 -2.34 25.70
C ASP A 297 -28.83 -1.94 24.38
N SER A 298 -29.85 -2.70 23.98
CA SER A 298 -30.57 -2.47 22.72
C SER A 298 -31.39 -1.17 22.68
N GLU A 299 -31.45 -0.43 23.79
CA GLU A 299 -32.05 0.90 23.89
C GLU A 299 -30.98 2.00 24.07
N GLY A 300 -29.69 1.65 23.99
CA GLY A 300 -28.55 2.55 24.12
C GLY A 300 -28.17 2.90 25.57
N ASN A 301 -28.71 2.19 26.57
CA ASN A 301 -28.39 2.45 27.97
C ASN A 301 -27.17 1.62 28.42
N LEU A 302 -26.29 2.20 29.24
CA LEU A 302 -25.26 1.43 29.93
C LEU A 302 -25.89 0.50 30.98
N ARG A 303 -25.34 -0.71 31.09
CA ARG A 303 -25.80 -1.81 31.96
C ARG A 303 -24.63 -2.70 32.39
N GLU A 304 -24.82 -3.46 33.46
CA GLU A 304 -23.85 -4.48 33.88
C GLU A 304 -23.92 -5.71 32.93
N GLY A 305 -22.99 -5.78 31.98
CA GLY A 305 -22.85 -6.87 31.01
C GLY A 305 -21.90 -7.98 31.52
N ILE A 306 -22.16 -9.23 31.15
CA ILE A 306 -21.29 -10.38 31.44
C ILE A 306 -20.35 -10.62 30.25
N ARG A 307 -19.04 -10.65 30.48
CA ARG A 307 -18.03 -11.15 29.51
C ARG A 307 -17.43 -12.45 30.05
N PHE A 308 -17.57 -13.55 29.30
CA PHE A 308 -17.02 -14.87 29.62
C PHE A 308 -15.63 -15.06 29.01
N LYS A 309 -14.62 -15.41 29.81
CA LYS A 309 -13.34 -15.93 29.30
C LYS A 309 -13.47 -17.44 29.05
N LEU A 310 -13.23 -17.88 27.83
CA LEU A 310 -13.29 -19.28 27.39
C LEU A 310 -11.91 -19.70 26.87
N ALA A 311 -11.35 -20.79 27.41
CA ALA A 311 -10.08 -21.35 26.95
C ALA A 311 -10.32 -22.55 26.02
N PRO A 312 -9.53 -22.75 24.94
CA PRO A 312 -9.73 -23.86 24.00
C PRO A 312 -9.42 -25.24 24.62
N VAL A 313 -9.87 -26.29 23.94
CA VAL A 313 -9.53 -27.69 24.19
C VAL A 313 -8.72 -28.22 23.00
N ASP A 314 -7.49 -28.63 23.25
CA ASP A 314 -6.59 -29.16 22.23
C ASP A 314 -7.15 -30.45 21.60
N ARG A 315 -7.34 -30.45 20.28
CA ARG A 315 -7.56 -31.66 19.47
C ARG A 315 -6.57 -31.68 18.31
N ASP A 316 -5.79 -32.76 18.19
CA ASP A 316 -4.88 -33.02 17.07
C ASP A 316 -5.39 -34.22 16.23
N PRO A 317 -5.89 -33.98 15.00
CA PRO A 317 -6.23 -35.03 14.06
C PRO A 317 -5.64 -34.80 12.66
N LYS A 318 -4.40 -35.26 12.39
CA LYS A 318 -3.82 -35.26 11.03
C LYS A 318 -4.64 -36.13 10.02
N PRO A 319 -5.07 -35.59 8.86
CA PRO A 319 -5.46 -36.36 7.68
C PRO A 319 -4.33 -36.39 6.63
N THR A 320 -4.46 -37.23 5.60
CA THR A 320 -3.46 -37.40 4.52
C THR A 320 -3.99 -36.93 3.17
N LEU A 321 -3.14 -36.26 2.39
CA LEU A 321 -3.41 -35.83 1.01
C LEU A 321 -3.17 -36.95 -0.02
N HIS A 322 -3.91 -36.88 -1.12
CA HIS A 322 -3.60 -37.55 -2.39
C HIS A 322 -4.09 -36.68 -3.55
N ALA A 323 -3.23 -36.42 -4.53
CA ALA A 323 -3.53 -35.71 -5.77
C ALA A 323 -3.08 -36.53 -7.00
N GLU A 324 -3.64 -36.28 -8.18
CA GLU A 324 -3.17 -36.75 -9.50
C GLU A 324 -3.73 -35.85 -10.63
N SER A 325 -3.16 -35.88 -11.85
CA SER A 325 -2.95 -34.68 -12.69
C SER A 325 -3.03 -34.87 -14.24
N ALA A 326 -2.56 -33.86 -15.02
CA ALA A 326 -2.01 -33.90 -16.41
C ALA A 326 -2.95 -33.65 -17.65
N THR A 327 -2.57 -33.19 -18.89
CA THR A 327 -1.39 -32.51 -19.58
C THR A 327 -1.64 -32.24 -21.11
N SER A 328 -0.80 -31.42 -21.82
CA SER A 328 -0.40 -31.39 -23.30
C SER A 328 -1.39 -30.93 -24.43
N THR A 329 -1.14 -30.22 -25.57
CA THR A 329 -0.17 -30.06 -26.76
C THR A 329 -0.58 -30.79 -28.10
N ASP A 330 -0.15 -30.54 -29.38
CA ASP A 330 1.06 -29.94 -30.05
C ASP A 330 0.98 -29.74 -31.64
N SER A 331 1.68 -28.74 -32.27
CA SER A 331 2.25 -28.61 -33.69
C SER A 331 1.42 -28.60 -35.04
N THR A 332 1.88 -28.26 -36.30
CA THR A 332 2.65 -27.12 -36.98
C THR A 332 2.71 -27.17 -38.58
N ASN A 333 2.76 -26.00 -39.31
CA ASN A 333 3.26 -25.62 -40.71
C ASN A 333 2.74 -26.25 -42.07
N SER A 334 2.62 -25.57 -43.26
CA SER A 334 2.74 -24.13 -43.75
C SER A 334 2.46 -23.80 -45.27
N ASP A 335 2.31 -22.50 -45.69
CA ASP A 335 2.96 -21.77 -46.87
C ASP A 335 2.23 -20.52 -47.57
N LEU A 336 2.97 -19.39 -47.82
CA LEU A 336 2.85 -18.16 -48.72
C LEU A 336 1.62 -17.71 -49.61
N ARG A 337 1.30 -16.37 -49.66
CA ARG A 337 1.68 -15.42 -50.80
C ARG A 337 1.44 -13.87 -50.69
N GLN A 338 2.55 -13.12 -50.55
CA GLN A 338 2.83 -11.71 -50.98
C GLN A 338 1.69 -10.79 -51.49
N PHE A 339 1.30 -9.82 -50.65
CA PHE A 339 0.77 -8.50 -51.03
C PHE A 339 1.71 -7.37 -50.54
N THR A 340 1.46 -6.11 -50.95
CA THR A 340 2.13 -4.92 -50.36
C THR A 340 1.78 -4.81 -48.88
N ASP A 341 2.75 -4.40 -48.06
CA ASP A 341 2.82 -4.79 -46.65
C ASP A 341 1.54 -4.46 -45.84
N PRO A 342 0.93 -5.45 -45.18
CA PRO A 342 -0.30 -5.27 -44.42
C PRO A 342 -0.05 -4.69 -43.02
N THR A 343 -1.01 -3.89 -42.54
CA THR A 343 -1.18 -3.58 -41.11
C THR A 343 -1.39 -4.89 -40.32
N VAL A 344 -0.91 -4.93 -39.08
CA VAL A 344 -0.83 -6.17 -38.29
C VAL A 344 -1.88 -6.18 -37.18
N TYR A 345 -2.57 -7.31 -37.02
CA TYR A 345 -3.80 -7.41 -36.25
C TYR A 345 -3.78 -8.66 -35.34
N GLN A 346 -3.68 -8.46 -34.03
CA GLN A 346 -3.74 -9.56 -33.07
C GLN A 346 -5.21 -9.92 -32.80
N VAL A 347 -5.59 -11.20 -32.83
CA VAL A 347 -7.00 -11.59 -32.62
C VAL A 347 -7.12 -12.49 -31.39
N PRO A 348 -7.77 -12.02 -30.32
CA PRO A 348 -7.86 -12.77 -29.07
C PRO A 348 -8.80 -13.98 -29.22
N VAL A 349 -8.41 -15.08 -28.58
CA VAL A 349 -9.30 -16.24 -28.36
C VAL A 349 -10.22 -15.92 -27.18
N LYS A 350 -11.40 -16.55 -27.13
CA LYS A 350 -12.52 -16.10 -26.29
C LYS A 350 -12.35 -16.46 -24.80
N THR A 351 -11.70 -15.60 -24.03
CA THR A 351 -11.43 -15.73 -22.59
C THR A 351 -12.13 -14.68 -21.70
N GLY A 352 -13.03 -13.87 -22.28
CA GLY A 352 -13.89 -12.94 -21.53
C GLY A 352 -14.17 -11.66 -22.31
N ASP A 353 -15.25 -10.94 -21.99
CA ASP A 353 -15.70 -9.78 -22.76
C ASP A 353 -14.87 -8.49 -22.53
N GLY A 354 -13.85 -8.52 -21.66
CA GLY A 354 -13.07 -7.35 -21.22
C GLY A 354 -11.92 -6.97 -22.17
N PRO A 355 -10.73 -7.59 -22.06
CA PRO A 355 -9.54 -7.23 -22.87
C PRO A 355 -9.83 -7.26 -24.38
N ILE A 356 -10.71 -8.18 -24.79
CA ILE A 356 -11.12 -8.43 -26.16
C ILE A 356 -11.62 -7.16 -26.90
N ARG A 357 -12.21 -6.20 -26.20
CA ARG A 357 -12.73 -4.97 -26.83
C ARG A 357 -11.65 -3.94 -27.11
N THR A 358 -10.79 -3.64 -26.13
CA THR A 358 -9.71 -2.66 -26.32
C THR A 358 -8.74 -3.13 -27.42
N ASN A 359 -8.66 -4.44 -27.69
CA ASN A 359 -7.85 -4.99 -28.80
C ASN A 359 -8.44 -4.64 -30.16
N PHE A 360 -9.77 -4.69 -30.28
CA PHE A 360 -10.45 -4.26 -31.51
C PHE A 360 -10.24 -2.76 -31.79
N ASP A 361 -10.37 -1.93 -30.75
CA ASP A 361 -10.23 -0.48 -30.88
C ASP A 361 -8.74 -0.12 -31.19
N ARG A 362 -7.76 -0.59 -30.41
CA ARG A 362 -6.31 -0.34 -30.64
C ARG A 362 -5.72 -1.01 -31.89
N THR A 363 -5.89 -2.32 -32.08
CA THR A 363 -5.18 -3.02 -33.16
C THR A 363 -5.95 -2.98 -34.48
N ILE A 364 -7.28 -3.17 -34.47
CA ILE A 364 -8.07 -3.19 -35.71
C ILE A 364 -8.41 -1.78 -36.20
N LEU A 365 -9.03 -0.93 -35.38
CA LEU A 365 -9.53 0.38 -35.81
C LEU A 365 -8.44 1.44 -35.96
N GLU A 366 -7.55 1.58 -34.97
CA GLU A 366 -6.46 2.57 -34.99
C GLU A 366 -5.29 2.09 -35.86
N GLY A 367 -4.93 0.80 -35.77
CA GLY A 367 -3.98 0.13 -36.65
C GLY A 367 -2.53 0.27 -36.20
N VAL A 368 -1.78 -0.83 -36.18
CA VAL A 368 -0.39 -0.86 -35.69
C VAL A 368 0.60 -0.35 -36.75
N PRO A 369 1.36 0.74 -36.51
CA PRO A 369 2.39 1.22 -37.42
C PRO A 369 3.55 0.22 -37.59
N ARG A 370 3.98 -0.01 -38.83
CA ARG A 370 5.08 -0.94 -39.16
C ARG A 370 6.35 -0.68 -38.35
N GLU A 371 6.70 0.59 -38.11
CA GLU A 371 7.94 0.99 -37.45
C GLU A 371 8.02 0.51 -35.99
N GLN A 372 6.88 0.32 -35.31
CA GLN A 372 6.85 -0.30 -33.97
C GLN A 372 7.19 -1.81 -33.98
N LEU A 373 7.13 -2.44 -35.15
CA LEU A 373 7.36 -3.87 -35.34
C LEU A 373 8.73 -4.18 -35.98
N GLU A 374 9.40 -3.18 -36.57
CA GLU A 374 10.73 -3.33 -37.21
C GLU A 374 11.84 -3.52 -36.15
N GLY A 375 12.10 -4.78 -35.83
CA GLY A 375 13.10 -5.20 -34.84
C GLY A 375 12.60 -6.32 -33.92
N ILE A 376 11.28 -6.50 -33.84
CA ILE A 376 10.66 -7.55 -33.01
C ILE A 376 10.60 -8.88 -33.77
N TYR A 377 10.26 -8.83 -35.06
CA TYR A 377 10.03 -10.02 -35.88
C TYR A 377 10.46 -9.83 -37.35
N ASP A 378 11.29 -10.75 -37.86
CA ASP A 378 11.63 -10.87 -39.29
C ASP A 378 10.57 -11.76 -39.95
N LEU A 379 9.72 -11.20 -40.83
CA LEU A 379 8.58 -11.89 -41.47
C LEU A 379 8.96 -13.29 -42.01
N PRO A 380 8.56 -14.40 -41.36
CA PRO A 380 8.73 -15.72 -41.93
C PRO A 380 7.69 -15.92 -43.02
N ILE A 381 8.11 -16.64 -44.04
CA ILE A 381 7.43 -16.66 -45.34
C ILE A 381 6.26 -17.66 -45.34
N ASP A 382 6.26 -18.65 -44.43
CA ASP A 382 5.43 -19.85 -44.51
C ASP A 382 5.01 -20.39 -43.11
N HIS A 383 3.74 -20.22 -42.70
CA HIS A 383 3.12 -20.92 -41.54
C HIS A 383 1.68 -21.39 -41.85
N ASP A 384 1.14 -22.35 -41.09
CA ASP A 384 -0.19 -22.98 -41.35
C ASP A 384 -1.28 -22.24 -40.57
N THR A 385 -2.46 -22.12 -41.18
CA THR A 385 -3.53 -21.21 -40.74
C THR A 385 -4.49 -21.85 -39.72
N LEU A 386 -4.86 -21.13 -38.66
CA LEU A 386 -5.82 -21.55 -37.62
C LEU A 386 -6.96 -20.51 -37.49
N ARG A 387 -8.22 -20.97 -37.35
CA ARG A 387 -9.41 -20.07 -37.29
C ARG A 387 -9.83 -19.82 -35.85
N VAL A 388 -10.01 -18.55 -35.51
CA VAL A 388 -10.66 -18.16 -34.25
C VAL A 388 -12.19 -18.25 -34.42
N TRP A 389 -12.67 -19.49 -34.32
CA TRP A 389 -14.04 -19.90 -33.96
C TRP A 389 -15.22 -19.78 -34.95
N GLY A 390 -16.23 -20.60 -34.64
CA GLY A 390 -17.52 -20.76 -35.31
C GLY A 390 -18.36 -21.82 -34.57
N ASN A 391 -19.64 -21.98 -34.91
CA ASN A 391 -20.58 -22.86 -34.16
C ASN A 391 -20.37 -24.39 -34.30
N GLN A 392 -19.18 -24.83 -34.71
CA GLN A 392 -18.64 -26.18 -34.49
C GLN A 392 -17.16 -26.03 -34.10
N GLU A 393 -16.69 -26.83 -33.15
CA GLU A 393 -15.28 -26.90 -32.79
C GLU A 393 -14.44 -27.34 -34.02
N ASP A 394 -13.30 -26.66 -34.23
CA ASP A 394 -12.19 -27.02 -35.13
C ASP A 394 -12.41 -26.98 -36.67
N GLU A 395 -12.62 -25.81 -37.30
CA GLU A 395 -12.45 -25.61 -38.77
C GLU A 395 -11.67 -24.33 -39.15
N ALA A 396 -10.71 -24.45 -40.09
CA ALA A 396 -9.87 -23.39 -40.67
C ALA A 396 -10.68 -22.36 -41.50
N ALA A 397 -10.31 -21.09 -41.73
CA ALA A 397 -9.04 -20.35 -41.81
C ALA A 397 -8.28 -20.57 -43.10
N GLU A 398 -8.61 -19.78 -44.13
CA GLU A 398 -7.86 -19.76 -45.37
C GLU A 398 -7.60 -18.31 -45.82
N GLU A 399 -6.43 -18.08 -46.41
CA GLU A 399 -6.04 -16.78 -46.95
C GLU A 399 -7.05 -16.32 -48.01
N GLY A 400 -7.64 -15.15 -47.81
CA GLY A 400 -8.73 -14.62 -48.64
C GLY A 400 -10.16 -14.83 -48.13
N ASP A 401 -10.36 -15.49 -46.98
CA ASP A 401 -11.61 -15.46 -46.19
C ASP A 401 -12.00 -14.02 -45.82
N TYR A 402 -13.28 -13.76 -45.53
CA TYR A 402 -13.75 -12.48 -44.98
C TYR A 402 -14.13 -12.60 -43.49
N LEU A 403 -13.76 -11.58 -42.72
CA LEU A 403 -14.15 -11.38 -41.33
C LEU A 403 -15.19 -10.25 -41.24
N MET A 404 -16.18 -10.42 -40.37
CA MET A 404 -17.06 -9.32 -39.95
C MET A 404 -16.93 -9.08 -38.45
N PHE A 405 -16.80 -7.81 -38.09
CA PHE A 405 -16.63 -7.30 -36.73
C PHE A 405 -17.83 -6.41 -36.41
N ALA A 406 -18.49 -6.63 -35.26
CA ALA A 406 -19.79 -6.03 -35.02
C ALA A 406 -20.02 -5.66 -33.55
N ASP A 407 -20.42 -4.42 -33.29
CA ASP A 407 -20.82 -3.99 -31.95
C ASP A 407 -21.97 -4.89 -31.43
N ARG A 408 -21.78 -5.40 -30.21
CA ARG A 408 -22.68 -6.31 -29.48
C ARG A 408 -23.60 -5.56 -28.51
N ASN A 409 -23.24 -4.33 -28.12
CA ASN A 409 -23.94 -3.54 -27.10
C ASN A 409 -24.51 -2.21 -27.63
N GLY A 410 -24.21 -1.82 -28.87
CA GLY A 410 -24.79 -0.65 -29.54
C GLY A 410 -24.31 0.69 -28.96
N ARG A 411 -23.09 0.75 -28.41
CA ARG A 411 -22.53 1.94 -27.76
C ARG A 411 -22.19 3.05 -28.75
N ARG A 412 -22.00 2.72 -30.04
CA ARG A 412 -22.03 3.68 -31.17
C ARG A 412 -23.27 3.42 -32.06
N GLY A 413 -24.46 3.37 -31.46
CA GLY A 413 -25.76 3.20 -32.16
C GLY A 413 -26.08 1.77 -32.64
N GLY A 414 -25.07 0.97 -32.97
CA GLY A 414 -25.20 -0.47 -33.26
C GLY A 414 -25.49 -0.86 -34.72
N GLU A 415 -25.44 0.11 -35.65
CA GLU A 415 -25.83 -0.09 -37.06
C GLU A 415 -24.65 -0.45 -37.99
N TYR A 416 -23.41 -0.08 -37.64
CA TYR A 416 -22.21 -0.37 -38.43
C TYR A 416 -21.69 -1.80 -38.22
N THR A 417 -21.22 -2.43 -39.31
CA THR A 417 -20.44 -3.67 -39.26
C THR A 417 -19.19 -3.49 -40.11
N ILE A 418 -18.01 -3.75 -39.55
CA ILE A 418 -16.75 -3.62 -40.29
C ILE A 418 -16.45 -4.95 -40.97
N VAL A 419 -15.97 -4.88 -42.21
CA VAL A 419 -15.65 -6.03 -43.05
C VAL A 419 -14.19 -5.94 -43.49
N ALA A 420 -13.46 -7.02 -43.29
CA ALA A 420 -12.07 -7.15 -43.73
C ALA A 420 -11.88 -8.48 -44.46
N ARG A 421 -10.87 -8.55 -45.32
CA ARG A 421 -10.43 -9.80 -45.94
C ARG A 421 -9.11 -10.22 -45.31
N VAL A 422 -8.95 -11.51 -45.02
CA VAL A 422 -7.69 -12.04 -44.48
C VAL A 422 -6.63 -12.04 -45.58
N ALA A 423 -5.62 -11.18 -45.45
CA ALA A 423 -4.47 -11.11 -46.36
C ALA A 423 -3.41 -12.18 -46.03
N HIS A 424 -3.25 -12.52 -44.76
CA HIS A 424 -2.40 -13.63 -44.27
C HIS A 424 -2.74 -13.95 -42.79
N ALA A 425 -2.26 -15.06 -42.24
CA ALA A 425 -2.27 -15.32 -40.80
C ALA A 425 -1.10 -16.20 -40.37
N THR A 426 -0.61 -16.00 -39.14
CA THR A 426 0.47 -16.79 -38.55
C THR A 426 0.20 -17.09 -37.08
N VAL A 427 1.00 -18.00 -36.51
CA VAL A 427 1.06 -18.25 -35.07
C VAL A 427 2.50 -18.03 -34.62
N LEU A 428 2.71 -17.00 -33.81
CA LEU A 428 3.99 -16.64 -33.22
C LEU A 428 4.39 -17.68 -32.15
N ASP A 429 5.69 -17.87 -31.95
CA ASP A 429 6.20 -18.55 -30.75
C ASP A 429 5.92 -17.70 -29.50
N ARG A 430 5.96 -18.30 -28.29
CA ARG A 430 5.52 -17.63 -27.06
C ARG A 430 6.33 -16.36 -26.73
N ASP A 431 7.63 -16.36 -27.00
CA ASP A 431 8.53 -15.26 -26.64
C ASP A 431 8.40 -14.09 -27.64
N THR A 432 8.20 -14.40 -28.92
CA THR A 432 7.82 -13.40 -29.94
C THR A 432 6.41 -12.89 -29.71
N ALA A 433 5.45 -13.75 -29.33
CA ALA A 433 4.09 -13.37 -29.02
C ALA A 433 4.03 -12.43 -27.81
N ALA A 434 4.80 -12.70 -26.75
CA ALA A 434 4.92 -11.80 -25.60
C ALA A 434 5.42 -10.42 -26.06
N ARG A 435 6.62 -10.34 -26.65
CA ARG A 435 7.20 -9.07 -27.13
C ARG A 435 6.33 -8.33 -28.15
N PHE A 436 5.54 -9.03 -28.95
CA PHE A 436 4.56 -8.41 -29.85
C PHE A 436 3.41 -7.79 -29.05
N THR A 437 2.86 -8.53 -28.10
CA THR A 437 1.82 -8.10 -27.15
C THR A 437 2.30 -6.89 -26.36
N ASP A 438 3.52 -6.92 -25.81
CA ASP A 438 4.12 -5.79 -25.08
C ASP A 438 4.23 -4.55 -25.98
N ALA A 439 4.79 -4.70 -27.19
CA ALA A 439 5.04 -3.58 -28.09
C ALA A 439 3.81 -2.95 -28.75
N VAL A 440 2.66 -3.65 -28.78
CA VAL A 440 1.37 -3.04 -29.15
C VAL A 440 0.59 -2.49 -27.94
N GLY A 441 1.18 -2.49 -26.75
CA GLY A 441 0.56 -2.00 -25.51
C GLY A 441 -0.53 -2.95 -24.98
N TRP A 442 -0.24 -4.25 -24.96
CA TRP A 442 -1.19 -5.30 -24.54
C TRP A 442 -0.83 -6.04 -23.26
N GLY A 443 0.46 -6.13 -22.89
CA GLY A 443 0.88 -6.74 -21.62
C GLY A 443 0.29 -6.01 -20.40
N GLU A 444 0.14 -4.69 -20.49
CA GLU A 444 -0.53 -3.82 -19.51
C GLU A 444 -2.04 -4.09 -19.35
N VAL A 445 -2.65 -4.82 -20.30
CA VAL A 445 -4.11 -5.03 -20.37
C VAL A 445 -4.49 -6.47 -20.06
N THR A 446 -3.58 -7.45 -20.28
CA THR A 446 -3.76 -8.85 -19.90
C THR A 446 -2.47 -9.67 -20.02
N ASP A 447 -2.23 -10.56 -19.04
CA ASP A 447 -1.15 -11.56 -19.07
C ASP A 447 -1.35 -12.67 -20.14
N GLU A 448 -2.52 -12.72 -20.79
CA GLU A 448 -2.78 -13.67 -21.86
C GLU A 448 -2.03 -13.30 -23.14
N ILE A 449 -0.79 -13.77 -23.24
CA ILE A 449 0.00 -13.76 -24.48
C ILE A 449 -0.82 -14.43 -25.60
N PHE A 450 -1.29 -13.66 -26.58
CA PHE A 450 -2.05 -14.19 -27.73
C PHE A 450 -1.11 -14.48 -28.91
N PRO A 451 -0.76 -15.75 -29.20
CA PRO A 451 0.18 -16.07 -30.28
C PRO A 451 -0.43 -15.98 -31.69
N HIS A 452 -1.75 -15.86 -31.82
CA HIS A 452 -2.44 -15.85 -33.11
C HIS A 452 -2.50 -14.43 -33.69
N VAL A 453 -1.81 -14.21 -34.82
CA VAL A 453 -1.74 -12.90 -35.49
C VAL A 453 -2.28 -13.03 -36.91
N LEU A 454 -3.19 -12.13 -37.24
CA LEU A 454 -3.81 -11.98 -38.56
C LEU A 454 -3.27 -10.72 -39.24
N PHE A 455 -3.29 -10.76 -40.57
CA PHE A 455 -2.97 -9.62 -41.43
C PHE A 455 -4.17 -9.45 -42.36
N LEU A 456 -4.68 -8.23 -42.50
CA LEU A 456 -5.92 -7.97 -43.22
C LEU A 456 -5.66 -7.07 -44.44
N GLU A 457 -6.42 -7.28 -45.50
CA GLU A 457 -6.60 -6.26 -46.55
C GLU A 457 -7.40 -5.08 -45.95
N PRO A 458 -7.34 -3.87 -46.56
CA PRO A 458 -7.91 -2.65 -45.98
C PRO A 458 -9.34 -2.79 -45.47
N LEU A 459 -9.60 -2.14 -44.33
CA LEU A 459 -10.88 -2.24 -43.64
C LEU A 459 -11.96 -1.42 -44.33
N TYR A 460 -13.16 -2.02 -44.45
CA TYR A 460 -14.33 -1.35 -44.99
C TYR A 460 -15.47 -1.30 -43.97
N GLU A 461 -16.05 -0.12 -43.78
CA GLU A 461 -17.30 0.02 -43.04
C GLU A 461 -18.49 -0.33 -43.93
N ALA A 462 -19.44 -1.13 -43.41
CA ALA A 462 -20.62 -1.57 -44.14
C ALA A 462 -21.93 -1.42 -43.34
N GLU A 463 -22.95 -0.88 -44.01
CA GLU A 463 -24.34 -0.90 -43.53
C GLU A 463 -25.00 -2.23 -43.95
N LEU A 464 -25.48 -3.02 -42.99
CA LEU A 464 -26.03 -4.35 -43.28
C LEU A 464 -27.19 -4.75 -42.37
N ASP A 465 -28.27 -5.29 -42.95
CA ASP A 465 -29.30 -6.02 -42.19
C ASP A 465 -28.71 -7.35 -41.68
N ARG A 466 -28.16 -7.30 -40.47
CA ARG A 466 -27.51 -8.42 -39.78
C ARG A 466 -28.46 -9.63 -39.65
N GLU A 467 -29.76 -9.45 -39.39
CA GLU A 467 -30.67 -10.59 -39.21
C GLU A 467 -30.99 -11.29 -40.55
N ALA A 468 -31.23 -10.52 -41.61
CA ALA A 468 -31.46 -11.05 -42.94
C ALA A 468 -30.22 -11.79 -43.48
N PHE A 469 -29.03 -11.19 -43.33
CA PHE A 469 -27.79 -11.75 -43.87
C PHE A 469 -27.37 -13.07 -43.20
N TRP A 470 -27.44 -13.17 -41.86
CA TRP A 470 -27.17 -14.43 -41.17
C TRP A 470 -28.13 -15.55 -41.57
N ALA A 471 -29.38 -15.22 -41.93
CA ALA A 471 -30.34 -16.17 -42.47
C ALA A 471 -29.97 -16.60 -43.91
N THR A 472 -29.53 -15.69 -44.77
CA THR A 472 -29.02 -15.99 -46.13
C THR A 472 -27.76 -16.87 -46.09
N LEU A 473 -26.89 -16.73 -45.08
CA LEU A 473 -25.77 -17.64 -44.82
C LEU A 473 -26.17 -19.01 -44.22
N GLY A 474 -27.47 -19.25 -43.98
CA GLY A 474 -27.99 -20.54 -43.50
C GLY A 474 -27.85 -20.78 -41.98
N PHE A 475 -27.54 -19.75 -41.19
CA PHE A 475 -27.50 -19.87 -39.72
C PHE A 475 -28.92 -19.83 -39.12
N LYS A 476 -29.08 -20.35 -37.90
CA LYS A 476 -30.39 -20.48 -37.21
C LYS A 476 -30.36 -19.84 -35.83
N GLY A 477 -30.10 -18.53 -35.82
CA GLY A 477 -29.76 -17.78 -34.63
C GLY A 477 -28.32 -17.29 -34.69
N TRP A 478 -28.06 -16.24 -33.92
CA TRP A 478 -26.82 -15.48 -33.93
C TRP A 478 -25.76 -16.20 -33.06
N PRO A 479 -24.47 -16.20 -33.43
CA PRO A 479 -23.39 -16.33 -32.46
C PRO A 479 -23.47 -15.18 -31.43
N ASN A 480 -23.11 -15.42 -30.17
CA ASN A 480 -23.16 -14.40 -29.10
C ASN A 480 -21.89 -13.52 -29.07
N ASP A 481 -21.10 -13.53 -30.14
CA ASP A 481 -19.66 -13.31 -30.10
C ASP A 481 -19.28 -12.17 -31.04
N THR A 482 -18.33 -11.33 -30.62
CA THR A 482 -18.04 -10.01 -31.23
C THR A 482 -17.48 -10.09 -32.66
N TYR A 483 -16.92 -11.24 -33.02
CA TYR A 483 -16.24 -11.48 -34.30
C TYR A 483 -16.79 -12.74 -34.96
N SER A 484 -16.82 -12.78 -36.29
CA SER A 484 -17.10 -14.01 -37.03
C SER A 484 -16.47 -13.99 -38.41
N ALA A 485 -15.79 -15.08 -38.73
CA ALA A 485 -15.26 -15.37 -40.06
C ALA A 485 -16.35 -16.07 -40.90
N ILE A 486 -16.54 -15.63 -42.15
CA ILE A 486 -17.69 -16.02 -42.97
C ILE A 486 -17.29 -16.97 -44.10
N ASN A 487 -17.78 -18.21 -44.00
CA ASN A 487 -17.80 -19.16 -45.09
C ASN A 487 -19.12 -19.01 -45.88
N PHE A 488 -19.07 -18.33 -47.03
CA PHE A 488 -20.22 -18.09 -47.90
C PHE A 488 -20.76 -19.38 -48.57
N ASP A 489 -19.88 -20.37 -48.79
CA ASP A 489 -20.18 -21.71 -49.35
C ASP A 489 -20.70 -22.72 -48.30
N ARG A 490 -20.99 -22.27 -47.08
CA ARG A 490 -21.52 -23.09 -45.98
C ARG A 490 -22.72 -23.94 -46.43
N ASN A 491 -22.72 -25.24 -46.09
CA ASN A 491 -23.81 -26.16 -46.41
C ASN A 491 -25.15 -25.69 -45.81
N GLY A 492 -26.02 -25.10 -46.65
CA GLY A 492 -27.30 -24.51 -46.24
C GLY A 492 -27.40 -22.99 -46.44
N SER A 493 -26.31 -22.33 -46.83
CA SER A 493 -26.29 -20.98 -47.38
C SER A 493 -27.10 -20.90 -48.68
N SER A 494 -27.83 -19.81 -48.86
CA SER A 494 -28.45 -19.38 -50.11
C SER A 494 -27.81 -18.12 -50.68
N PHE A 495 -26.61 -17.75 -50.21
CA PHE A 495 -25.90 -16.54 -50.62
C PHE A 495 -25.75 -16.41 -52.14
N TYR A 496 -25.31 -17.48 -52.81
CA TYR A 496 -25.16 -17.51 -54.28
C TYR A 496 -26.46 -17.70 -55.07
N ASP A 497 -27.63 -17.81 -54.39
CA ASP A 497 -28.94 -17.64 -55.04
C ASP A 497 -29.34 -16.14 -55.14
N GLU A 498 -28.69 -15.26 -54.36
CA GLU A 498 -29.00 -13.83 -54.22
C GLU A 498 -27.92 -12.91 -54.82
N TYR A 499 -26.64 -13.26 -54.69
CA TYR A 499 -25.47 -12.51 -55.19
C TYR A 499 -24.62 -13.37 -56.15
N ALA A 500 -24.04 -12.80 -57.23
CA ALA A 500 -23.36 -13.61 -58.24
C ALA A 500 -21.90 -13.98 -57.87
N SER A 501 -21.26 -13.21 -56.96
CA SER A 501 -20.01 -13.58 -56.30
C SER A 501 -19.87 -12.86 -54.95
N VAL A 502 -18.88 -13.25 -54.14
CA VAL A 502 -18.60 -12.60 -52.84
C VAL A 502 -18.16 -11.16 -53.07
N GLU A 503 -17.30 -10.92 -54.06
CA GLU A 503 -16.76 -9.60 -54.38
C GLU A 503 -17.87 -8.64 -54.88
N GLU A 504 -18.88 -9.14 -55.60
CA GLU A 504 -20.05 -8.35 -56.00
C GLU A 504 -20.96 -7.99 -54.82
N PHE A 505 -21.05 -8.85 -53.80
CA PHE A 505 -21.76 -8.55 -52.55
C PHE A 505 -21.00 -7.55 -51.68
N ILE A 506 -19.70 -7.76 -51.46
CA ILE A 506 -18.85 -6.85 -50.70
C ILE A 506 -18.91 -5.44 -51.32
N GLY A 507 -18.73 -5.33 -52.63
CA GLY A 507 -18.85 -4.06 -53.36
C GLY A 507 -20.28 -3.46 -53.43
N GLN A 508 -21.29 -4.10 -52.84
CA GLN A 508 -22.63 -3.52 -52.62
C GLN A 508 -22.85 -3.02 -51.19
N ILE A 509 -22.05 -3.46 -50.22
CA ILE A 509 -22.24 -3.15 -48.78
C ILE A 509 -21.17 -2.21 -48.21
N THR A 510 -19.96 -2.18 -48.80
CA THR A 510 -18.85 -1.34 -48.32
C THR A 510 -19.04 0.13 -48.70
N GLY A 511 -19.23 1.00 -47.70
CA GLY A 511 -19.46 2.43 -47.88
C GLY A 511 -18.21 3.30 -47.82
N ARG A 512 -17.24 2.97 -46.94
CA ARG A 512 -16.03 3.76 -46.70
C ARG A 512 -14.86 2.84 -46.34
N GLN A 513 -13.65 3.17 -46.83
CA GLN A 513 -12.39 2.54 -46.39
C GLN A 513 -11.80 3.36 -45.24
N LEU A 514 -11.21 2.70 -44.24
CA LEU A 514 -10.56 3.34 -43.10
C LEU A 514 -9.03 3.27 -43.25
N TYR A 515 -8.44 4.42 -43.60
CA TYR A 515 -7.00 4.75 -43.71
C TYR A 515 -6.11 3.94 -44.68
N PRO A 516 -4.95 4.52 -45.08
CA PRO A 516 -4.71 5.90 -45.56
C PRO A 516 -4.75 5.94 -47.11
N ASP A 517 -4.84 7.06 -47.83
CA ASP A 517 -4.65 8.49 -47.52
C ASP A 517 -5.89 9.37 -47.80
N ASP A 518 -5.80 10.63 -47.37
CA ASP A 518 -6.56 11.84 -47.68
C ASP A 518 -7.45 11.91 -48.94
N THR A 519 -8.62 12.56 -48.76
CA THR A 519 -8.82 13.89 -49.37
C THR A 519 -9.62 14.81 -48.44
N VAL A 520 -8.96 15.73 -47.73
CA VAL A 520 -9.58 17.04 -47.43
C VAL A 520 -9.76 17.78 -48.77
N SER A 521 -10.77 18.64 -48.91
CA SER A 521 -10.95 19.36 -50.17
C SER A 521 -9.85 20.42 -50.37
N GLU A 522 -9.12 20.39 -51.48
CA GLU A 522 -8.18 21.47 -51.83
C GLU A 522 -8.91 22.57 -52.60
N TYR A 523 -8.86 23.80 -52.11
CA TYR A 523 -9.40 24.96 -52.81
C TYR A 523 -8.40 25.49 -53.86
N ASP A 524 -8.69 25.28 -55.14
CA ASP A 524 -7.97 25.86 -56.30
C ASP A 524 -7.69 27.39 -56.23
N SER A 525 -8.40 28.13 -55.36
CA SER A 525 -8.14 29.56 -55.09
C SER A 525 -8.87 30.08 -53.85
N LEU A 526 -8.40 31.21 -53.31
CA LEU A 526 -9.10 31.96 -52.26
C LEU A 526 -10.52 32.41 -52.68
N GLU A 527 -10.80 32.60 -53.97
CA GLU A 527 -12.14 32.95 -54.46
C GLU A 527 -13.10 31.74 -54.39
N HIS A 528 -12.57 30.52 -54.58
CA HIS A 528 -13.29 29.26 -54.38
C HIS A 528 -13.57 29.01 -52.88
N ALA A 529 -12.54 29.10 -52.03
CA ALA A 529 -12.68 28.99 -50.57
C ALA A 529 -13.70 29.98 -50.00
N LEU A 530 -13.69 31.23 -50.49
CA LEU A 530 -14.65 32.26 -50.10
C LEU A 530 -16.07 32.00 -50.60
N GLU A 531 -16.28 31.38 -51.76
CA GLU A 531 -17.63 31.02 -52.21
C GLU A 531 -18.20 29.85 -51.41
N ASP A 532 -17.36 28.87 -51.08
CA ASP A 532 -17.73 27.67 -50.32
C ASP A 532 -18.01 27.96 -48.84
N VAL A 533 -17.06 28.57 -48.12
CA VAL A 533 -17.23 28.97 -46.70
C VAL A 533 -18.42 29.92 -46.52
N ARG A 534 -18.67 30.82 -47.49
CA ARG A 534 -19.86 31.70 -47.49
C ARG A 534 -21.17 30.93 -47.75
N SER A 535 -21.11 29.79 -48.45
CA SER A 535 -22.27 28.90 -48.65
C SER A 535 -22.58 28.10 -47.38
N SER A 536 -21.58 27.54 -46.71
CA SER A 536 -21.75 26.80 -45.44
C SER A 536 -22.26 27.72 -44.32
N LEU A 537 -21.63 28.88 -44.10
CA LEU A 537 -22.06 29.88 -43.11
C LEU A 537 -23.45 30.50 -43.39
N ALA A 538 -23.99 30.35 -44.61
CA ALA A 538 -25.35 30.78 -44.94
C ALA A 538 -26.44 29.76 -44.55
N HIS A 539 -26.05 28.58 -44.03
CA HIS A 539 -26.96 27.55 -43.54
C HIS A 539 -26.99 27.44 -42.00
N GLU A 540 -26.04 28.05 -41.28
CA GLU A 540 -26.10 28.23 -39.82
C GLU A 540 -26.95 29.45 -39.40
N ASP A 541 -27.50 29.43 -38.20
CA ASP A 541 -28.30 30.54 -37.64
C ASP A 541 -27.45 31.76 -37.19
N GLU A 542 -26.10 31.71 -37.25
CA GLU A 542 -25.19 32.84 -36.98
C GLU A 542 -24.27 33.23 -38.16
N PRO A 543 -24.78 33.94 -39.20
CA PRO A 543 -23.98 34.35 -40.37
C PRO A 543 -22.87 35.38 -40.14
N SER A 544 -22.44 35.64 -38.89
CA SER A 544 -21.48 36.72 -38.58
C SER A 544 -20.52 36.43 -37.41
N TRP A 545 -20.28 35.18 -37.05
CA TRP A 545 -19.46 34.84 -35.87
C TRP A 545 -18.06 35.50 -35.83
N PRO A 546 -17.28 35.65 -36.93
CA PRO A 546 -15.96 36.32 -36.88
C PRO A 546 -16.10 37.83 -36.60
N LYS A 547 -17.20 38.44 -37.05
CA LYS A 547 -17.55 39.84 -36.81
C LYS A 547 -17.91 40.08 -35.34
N THR A 548 -18.48 39.07 -34.67
CA THR A 548 -18.77 39.07 -33.23
C THR A 548 -17.51 38.83 -32.39
N ARG A 549 -16.67 37.85 -32.76
CA ARG A 549 -15.45 37.47 -32.01
C ARG A 549 -14.29 38.46 -32.12
N ILE A 550 -14.08 39.08 -33.29
CA ILE A 550 -12.91 39.96 -33.56
C ILE A 550 -13.33 41.44 -33.60
N GLY A 551 -14.49 41.75 -34.17
CA GLY A 551 -15.01 43.12 -34.27
C GLY A 551 -14.58 43.87 -35.54
N GLU A 552 -15.54 44.53 -36.20
CA GLU A 552 -15.35 45.25 -37.47
C GLU A 552 -14.26 46.34 -37.41
N ALA A 553 -14.10 47.01 -36.26
CA ALA A 553 -13.07 48.04 -36.08
C ALA A 553 -11.64 47.44 -36.03
N VAL A 554 -11.46 46.28 -35.40
CA VAL A 554 -10.17 45.61 -35.28
C VAL A 554 -9.73 45.05 -36.64
N ILE A 555 -10.65 44.38 -37.35
CA ILE A 555 -10.42 43.90 -38.73
C ILE A 555 -10.05 45.07 -39.67
N LYS A 556 -10.62 46.26 -39.45
CA LYS A 556 -10.22 47.45 -40.21
C LYS A 556 -8.81 47.92 -39.86
N ASP A 557 -8.46 48.05 -38.58
CA ASP A 557 -7.13 48.52 -38.17
C ASP A 557 -6.02 47.53 -38.60
N TRP A 558 -6.30 46.23 -38.64
CA TRP A 558 -5.46 45.20 -39.26
C TRP A 558 -5.33 45.38 -40.78
N SER A 559 -6.43 45.72 -41.46
CA SER A 559 -6.45 45.98 -42.90
C SER A 559 -5.61 47.22 -43.26
N ASP A 560 -5.71 48.27 -42.46
CA ASP A 560 -4.91 49.49 -42.61
C ASP A 560 -3.41 49.20 -42.30
N ALA A 561 -3.08 48.42 -41.26
CA ALA A 561 -1.70 48.01 -40.95
C ALA A 561 -1.04 47.17 -42.06
N LEU A 562 -1.78 46.22 -42.65
CA LEU A 562 -1.30 45.43 -43.79
C LEU A 562 -1.26 46.22 -45.10
N THR A 563 -1.70 47.49 -45.15
CA THR A 563 -1.72 48.32 -46.37
C THR A 563 -0.35 48.95 -46.68
N GLY A 564 0.60 48.06 -46.99
CA GLY A 564 1.94 48.39 -47.47
C GLY A 564 2.87 47.17 -47.41
N PHE A 565 2.79 46.49 -46.26
CA PHE A 565 3.55 45.31 -45.84
C PHE A 565 3.79 44.25 -46.92
N ARG A 566 4.98 43.65 -46.93
CA ARG A 566 5.32 42.46 -47.72
C ARG A 566 6.06 41.47 -46.82
N PRO A 567 6.06 40.18 -47.16
CA PRO A 567 6.87 39.22 -46.43
C PRO A 567 8.34 39.61 -46.42
N ALA A 568 8.95 39.58 -45.23
CA ALA A 568 10.29 40.07 -44.93
C ALA A 568 10.56 41.57 -45.22
N ASP A 569 9.54 42.44 -45.18
CA ASP A 569 9.75 43.90 -45.04
C ASP A 569 10.14 44.27 -43.59
N GLU A 570 10.86 45.39 -43.46
CA GLU A 570 11.13 46.07 -42.18
C GLU A 570 9.92 46.95 -41.80
N VAL A 571 9.37 46.77 -40.60
CA VAL A 571 8.13 47.41 -40.12
C VAL A 571 8.36 48.27 -38.88
N ASP A 572 7.64 49.38 -38.76
CA ASP A 572 7.68 50.22 -37.56
C ASP A 572 6.97 49.56 -36.35
N PRO A 573 7.26 49.95 -35.10
CA PRO A 573 6.68 49.32 -33.91
C PRO A 573 5.13 49.36 -33.84
N ASP A 574 4.50 50.46 -34.28
CA ASP A 574 3.02 50.60 -34.31
C ASP A 574 2.39 49.62 -35.31
N THR A 575 3.10 49.26 -36.37
CA THR A 575 2.73 48.19 -37.32
C THR A 575 3.04 46.81 -36.75
N ALA A 576 4.24 46.60 -36.20
CA ALA A 576 4.68 45.31 -35.63
C ALA A 576 3.73 44.81 -34.52
N ALA A 577 3.32 45.69 -33.60
CA ALA A 577 2.36 45.36 -32.54
C ALA A 577 0.99 44.90 -33.08
N LYS A 578 0.59 45.36 -34.27
CA LYS A 578 -0.67 44.95 -34.92
C LYS A 578 -0.53 43.64 -35.69
N LEU A 579 0.64 43.36 -36.25
CA LEU A 579 0.94 42.04 -36.82
C LEU A 579 0.94 40.98 -35.72
N GLU A 580 1.61 41.26 -34.59
CA GLU A 580 1.57 40.40 -33.41
C GLU A 580 0.16 40.24 -32.84
N GLN A 581 -0.68 41.28 -32.86
CA GLN A 581 -2.10 41.17 -32.47
C GLN A 581 -2.89 40.23 -33.40
N ILE A 582 -2.63 40.24 -34.71
CA ILE A 582 -3.25 39.28 -35.65
C ILE A 582 -2.83 37.86 -35.30
N ARG A 583 -1.55 37.63 -35.01
CA ARG A 583 -1.01 36.32 -34.62
C ARG A 583 -1.67 35.80 -33.33
N ARG A 584 -1.63 36.59 -32.25
CA ARG A 584 -2.24 36.19 -30.96
C ARG A 584 -3.76 36.00 -31.01
N VAL A 585 -4.47 36.68 -31.91
CA VAL A 585 -5.92 36.46 -32.09
C VAL A 585 -6.21 35.24 -32.96
N TYR A 586 -5.30 34.84 -33.84
CA TYR A 586 -5.37 33.53 -34.50
C TYR A 586 -5.08 32.40 -33.49
N GLU A 587 -3.94 32.43 -32.80
CA GLU A 587 -3.52 31.40 -31.80
C GLU A 587 -4.60 31.16 -30.73
N ARG A 588 -5.18 32.24 -30.17
CA ARG A 588 -6.27 32.18 -29.18
C ARG A 588 -7.58 31.60 -29.72
N LEU A 589 -7.76 31.55 -31.04
CA LEU A 589 -8.97 31.02 -31.69
C LEU A 589 -8.70 29.70 -32.41
N GLU A 590 -7.49 29.15 -32.39
CA GLU A 590 -7.08 28.04 -33.25
C GLU A 590 -7.94 26.79 -33.06
N SER A 591 -8.14 26.31 -31.83
CA SER A 591 -9.03 25.18 -31.53
C SER A 591 -10.52 25.46 -31.83
N GLU A 592 -11.00 26.70 -31.66
CA GLU A 592 -12.36 27.11 -32.07
C GLU A 592 -12.50 27.09 -33.60
N LEU A 593 -11.44 27.47 -34.33
CA LEU A 593 -11.34 27.47 -35.78
C LEU A 593 -11.16 26.06 -36.37
N GLU A 594 -10.46 25.15 -35.71
CA GLU A 594 -10.33 23.75 -36.09
C GLU A 594 -11.68 23.05 -35.96
N THR A 595 -12.30 23.12 -34.78
CA THR A 595 -13.65 22.58 -34.54
C THR A 595 -14.66 23.12 -35.55
N LYS A 596 -14.67 24.44 -35.81
CA LYS A 596 -15.57 25.05 -36.81
C LYS A 596 -15.17 24.79 -38.26
N ALA A 597 -13.91 24.45 -38.55
CA ALA A 597 -13.50 24.06 -39.89
C ALA A 597 -14.01 22.64 -40.20
N ASP A 598 -13.89 21.72 -39.24
CA ASP A 598 -14.41 20.35 -39.38
C ASP A 598 -15.95 20.32 -39.44
N GLU A 599 -16.64 21.08 -38.57
CA GLU A 599 -18.11 21.22 -38.62
C GLU A 599 -18.64 21.79 -39.96
N LEU A 600 -17.85 22.61 -40.65
CA LEU A 600 -18.23 23.27 -41.91
C LEU A 600 -17.58 22.60 -43.14
N GLU A 601 -16.92 21.45 -42.97
CA GLU A 601 -16.18 20.68 -43.99
C GLU A 601 -15.15 21.52 -44.79
N VAL A 602 -14.50 22.49 -44.14
CA VAL A 602 -13.64 23.50 -44.79
C VAL A 602 -12.38 22.88 -45.37
N GLY A 603 -12.14 23.14 -46.64
CA GLY A 603 -10.95 22.72 -47.35
C GLY A 603 -9.64 23.42 -46.95
N THR A 604 -8.52 22.85 -47.37
CA THR A 604 -7.20 23.50 -47.34
C THR A 604 -7.04 24.46 -48.51
N LEU A 605 -6.16 25.46 -48.36
CA LEU A 605 -5.84 26.42 -49.42
C LEU A 605 -4.32 26.55 -49.54
N ASP A 606 -3.75 26.22 -50.70
CA ASP A 606 -2.29 26.07 -50.91
C ASP A 606 -1.60 25.27 -49.78
N ALA A 607 -1.01 25.95 -48.79
CA ALA A 607 -0.29 25.35 -47.65
C ALA A 607 -0.88 25.73 -46.28
N PHE A 608 -2.16 26.13 -46.24
CA PHE A 608 -2.89 26.45 -45.00
C PHE A 608 -3.79 25.29 -44.56
N THR A 609 -3.85 25.06 -43.25
CA THR A 609 -4.79 24.13 -42.60
C THR A 609 -6.25 24.58 -42.81
N PRO A 610 -7.25 23.72 -42.56
CA PRO A 610 -8.66 24.12 -42.57
C PRO A 610 -8.95 25.32 -41.66
N ALA A 611 -8.39 25.34 -40.43
CA ALA A 611 -8.52 26.45 -39.49
C ALA A 611 -7.92 27.78 -39.99
N GLN A 612 -6.71 27.74 -40.56
CA GLN A 612 -6.07 28.91 -41.18
C GLN A 612 -6.86 29.42 -42.39
N THR A 613 -7.44 28.50 -43.15
CA THR A 613 -8.28 28.80 -44.32
C THR A 613 -9.62 29.42 -43.91
N LEU A 614 -10.26 28.89 -42.85
CA LEU A 614 -11.47 29.45 -42.26
C LEU A 614 -11.23 30.84 -41.66
N PHE A 615 -10.14 31.06 -40.92
CA PHE A 615 -9.77 32.37 -40.37
C PHE A 615 -9.54 33.39 -41.48
N LEU A 616 -8.78 33.01 -42.51
CA LEU A 616 -8.55 33.83 -43.70
C LEU A 616 -9.87 34.18 -44.40
N CYS A 617 -10.78 33.22 -44.58
CA CYS A 617 -12.08 33.46 -45.19
C CYS A 617 -12.98 34.35 -44.32
N GLY A 618 -13.06 34.10 -43.01
CA GLY A 618 -13.87 34.87 -42.06
C GLY A 618 -13.50 36.36 -42.02
N VAL A 619 -12.20 36.68 -41.92
CA VAL A 619 -11.72 38.07 -41.96
C VAL A 619 -12.03 38.72 -43.32
N ARG A 620 -11.97 37.96 -44.42
CA ARG A 620 -12.24 38.44 -45.77
C ARG A 620 -13.71 38.69 -46.07
N LEU A 621 -14.62 37.85 -45.55
CA LEU A 621 -16.05 38.08 -45.66
C LEU A 621 -16.46 39.38 -44.95
N VAL A 622 -15.93 39.66 -43.76
CA VAL A 622 -16.18 40.94 -43.05
C VAL A 622 -15.64 42.15 -43.82
N GLN A 623 -14.50 42.01 -44.53
CA GLN A 623 -13.99 43.06 -45.43
C GLN A 623 -14.95 43.34 -46.59
N GLU A 624 -15.48 42.30 -47.24
CA GLU A 624 -16.43 42.42 -48.36
C GLU A 624 -17.77 43.02 -47.95
N GLU A 625 -18.39 42.54 -46.87
CA GLU A 625 -19.67 43.06 -46.35
C GLU A 625 -19.60 44.55 -46.01
N SER A 626 -18.43 45.01 -45.57
CA SER A 626 -18.22 46.35 -45.01
C SER A 626 -17.61 47.34 -46.04
N ASP A 627 -17.52 46.94 -47.32
CA ASP A 627 -16.90 47.69 -48.44
C ASP A 627 -15.47 48.17 -48.11
N MET A 628 -14.71 47.34 -47.39
CA MET A 628 -13.34 47.62 -46.95
C MET A 628 -12.32 46.97 -47.89
N PRO A 629 -11.56 47.73 -48.70
CA PRO A 629 -10.53 47.19 -49.58
C PRO A 629 -9.25 46.80 -48.81
N GLY A 630 -9.38 45.79 -47.93
CA GLY A 630 -8.28 45.23 -47.16
C GLY A 630 -7.38 44.31 -48.00
N PRO A 631 -6.07 44.31 -47.79
CA PRO A 631 -5.12 43.47 -48.53
C PRO A 631 -4.63 42.28 -47.68
N PHE A 632 -5.55 41.72 -46.90
CA PHE A 632 -5.35 40.51 -46.07
C PHE A 632 -5.42 39.30 -47.02
N ASN A 633 -4.33 38.53 -47.12
CA ASN A 633 -4.21 37.39 -48.03
C ASN A 633 -3.18 36.39 -47.51
N GLN A 634 -3.23 35.16 -48.01
CA GLN A 634 -2.43 34.04 -47.51
C GLN A 634 -0.92 34.32 -47.40
N PRO A 635 -0.20 34.85 -48.42
CA PRO A 635 1.24 35.14 -48.28
C PRO A 635 1.57 36.12 -47.14
N ARG A 636 0.64 37.01 -46.78
CA ARG A 636 0.81 37.99 -45.72
C ARG A 636 0.37 37.47 -44.35
N LEU A 637 -0.74 36.74 -44.27
CA LEU A 637 -1.12 36.05 -43.04
C LEU A 637 -0.04 35.03 -42.65
N ASN A 638 0.45 34.23 -43.61
CA ASN A 638 1.57 33.32 -43.39
C ASN A 638 2.80 34.06 -42.84
N SER A 639 3.18 35.19 -43.46
CA SER A 639 4.30 36.01 -43.00
C SER A 639 4.10 36.67 -41.64
N VAL A 640 2.87 36.70 -41.11
CA VAL A 640 2.55 37.16 -39.75
C VAL A 640 2.60 36.00 -38.77
N LEU A 641 1.95 34.87 -39.09
CA LEU A 641 1.96 33.67 -38.26
C LEU A 641 3.37 33.10 -38.09
N THR A 642 4.19 33.09 -39.14
CA THR A 642 5.60 32.64 -39.08
C THR A 642 6.59 33.74 -38.67
N GLY A 643 6.13 34.87 -38.12
CA GLY A 643 6.99 35.97 -37.63
C GLY A 643 7.96 36.56 -38.66
N ALA A 644 7.68 36.47 -39.95
CA ALA A 644 8.64 36.75 -41.02
C ALA A 644 8.71 38.25 -41.40
N TYR A 645 9.06 39.09 -40.43
CA TYR A 645 9.32 40.53 -40.58
C TYR A 645 10.38 41.00 -39.56
N THR A 646 10.91 42.21 -39.73
CA THR A 646 11.91 42.79 -38.80
C THR A 646 11.52 44.20 -38.35
N THR A 647 11.90 44.60 -37.14
CA THR A 647 11.77 45.97 -36.64
C THR A 647 13.12 46.70 -36.68
N PRO A 648 13.16 48.03 -36.89
CA PRO A 648 14.39 48.81 -36.78
C PRO A 648 14.96 48.79 -35.36
N ASP A 649 16.27 48.57 -35.21
CA ASP A 649 16.98 48.68 -33.93
C ASP A 649 16.93 50.13 -33.41
N GLU A 650 16.14 50.40 -32.36
CA GLU A 650 16.43 51.54 -31.49
C GLU A 650 17.58 51.15 -30.55
N GLN A 651 18.68 51.92 -30.60
CA GLN A 651 19.74 51.85 -29.58
C GLN A 651 19.52 52.92 -28.51
N PRO A 652 19.16 52.57 -27.27
CA PRO A 652 19.51 53.36 -26.10
C PRO A 652 21.03 53.30 -25.86
N ASP A 653 21.61 54.35 -25.25
CA ASP A 653 22.97 54.29 -24.72
C ASP A 653 23.03 53.25 -23.59
N GLN A 654 24.13 52.47 -23.52
CA GLN A 654 24.40 51.56 -22.42
C GLN A 654 24.33 52.29 -21.05
N PRO A 655 23.48 51.85 -20.10
CA PRO A 655 23.84 51.88 -18.70
C PRO A 655 25.13 51.08 -18.50
N SER A 656 25.93 51.43 -17.49
CA SER A 656 27.12 50.66 -17.14
C SER A 656 26.78 49.24 -16.73
N ASP A 657 27.78 48.35 -16.75
CA ASP A 657 27.81 47.20 -15.85
C ASP A 657 27.47 47.72 -14.43
N VAL A 658 26.28 47.35 -13.95
CA VAL A 658 25.95 47.39 -12.53
C VAL A 658 25.73 45.93 -12.21
N ASP A 659 26.78 45.29 -11.68
CA ASP A 659 26.59 44.12 -10.83
C ASP A 659 25.68 44.62 -9.69
N VAL A 660 24.37 44.37 -9.81
CA VAL A 660 23.47 44.54 -8.69
C VAL A 660 23.69 43.29 -7.84
N ASP A 661 24.69 43.36 -6.96
CA ASP A 661 24.75 42.50 -5.77
C ASP A 661 23.43 42.79 -4.99
N VAL A 662 22.36 42.07 -5.33
CA VAL A 662 21.13 42.05 -4.53
C VAL A 662 21.46 41.16 -3.32
N ASP A 663 22.10 41.77 -2.33
CA ASP A 663 22.56 41.14 -1.08
C ASP A 663 21.33 40.81 -0.19
N VAL A 664 20.45 39.93 -0.69
CA VAL A 664 19.17 39.55 -0.09
C VAL A 664 19.42 38.49 0.98
N ASP A 665 19.29 38.89 2.24
CA ASP A 665 19.41 38.01 3.41
C ASP A 665 18.15 37.12 3.58
N HIS A 666 17.85 36.29 2.57
CA HIS A 666 16.70 35.38 2.54
C HIS A 666 17.06 33.98 1.99
N PRO A 667 16.64 32.86 2.62
CA PRO A 667 17.07 31.51 2.23
C PRO A 667 16.78 31.09 0.78
N LEU A 668 15.72 31.60 0.14
CA LEU A 668 15.46 31.36 -1.29
C LEU A 668 16.46 32.05 -2.21
N ALA A 669 16.90 33.27 -1.85
CA ALA A 669 17.84 34.03 -2.66
C ALA A 669 19.21 33.33 -2.65
N THR A 670 19.70 32.98 -1.46
CA THR A 670 20.92 32.17 -1.30
C THR A 670 20.82 30.82 -2.02
N TYR A 671 19.63 30.19 -2.06
CA TYR A 671 19.42 28.94 -2.79
C TYR A 671 19.57 29.14 -4.31
N ILE A 672 18.89 30.13 -4.90
CA ILE A 672 18.95 30.44 -6.33
C ILE A 672 20.39 30.79 -6.75
N GLU A 673 21.12 31.56 -5.95
CA GLU A 673 22.52 31.92 -6.19
C GLU A 673 23.49 30.74 -6.14
N THR A 674 23.23 29.74 -5.28
CA THR A 674 24.17 28.64 -5.02
C THR A 674 23.88 27.36 -5.83
N THR A 675 22.65 27.19 -6.31
CA THR A 675 22.23 26.02 -7.10
C THR A 675 21.95 26.35 -8.57
N GLU A 676 21.79 27.62 -8.93
CA GLU A 676 21.44 28.08 -10.29
C GLU A 676 20.21 27.33 -10.91
N PRO A 677 19.07 27.22 -10.21
CA PRO A 677 17.92 26.43 -10.65
C PRO A 677 17.21 27.07 -11.86
N THR A 678 16.29 26.34 -12.48
CA THR A 678 15.28 26.93 -13.37
C THR A 678 14.22 27.61 -12.50
N VAL A 679 13.74 28.79 -12.94
CA VAL A 679 12.61 29.44 -12.27
C VAL A 679 11.38 29.43 -13.17
N TYR A 680 10.37 28.72 -12.69
CA TYR A 680 9.04 28.63 -13.23
C TYR A 680 8.09 29.62 -12.54
N LYS A 681 6.97 29.87 -13.19
CA LYS A 681 5.84 30.65 -12.68
C LYS A 681 4.58 29.85 -12.96
N PHE A 682 3.76 29.67 -11.94
CA PHE A 682 2.45 29.00 -12.03
C PHE A 682 1.32 29.99 -11.74
N THR A 683 0.12 29.77 -12.26
CA THR A 683 -1.00 30.71 -12.13
C THR A 683 -2.34 30.02 -12.03
N ALA A 684 -2.96 30.12 -10.87
CA ALA A 684 -4.21 29.46 -10.55
C ALA A 684 -5.20 30.41 -9.84
N PRO A 685 -6.49 30.03 -9.73
CA PRO A 685 -7.45 30.68 -8.85
C PRO A 685 -7.01 30.72 -7.38
N PRO A 686 -7.48 31.67 -6.57
CA PRO A 686 -7.18 31.75 -5.13
C PRO A 686 -7.57 30.48 -4.34
N ASP A 687 -8.69 29.84 -4.68
CA ASP A 687 -9.20 28.59 -4.10
C ASP A 687 -8.41 27.33 -4.49
N TYR A 688 -7.78 27.31 -5.66
CA TYR A 688 -6.80 26.26 -5.99
C TYR A 688 -5.61 26.29 -5.03
N TRP A 689 -5.12 27.49 -4.67
CA TRP A 689 -3.95 27.64 -3.80
C TRP A 689 -4.19 27.19 -2.35
N LEU A 690 -5.44 27.23 -1.85
CA LEU A 690 -5.77 26.58 -0.56
C LEU A 690 -5.61 25.05 -0.64
N THR A 691 -6.01 24.44 -1.77
CA THR A 691 -5.84 23.00 -1.97
C THR A 691 -4.36 22.63 -2.09
N ALA A 692 -3.59 23.43 -2.84
CA ALA A 692 -2.13 23.28 -2.95
C ALA A 692 -1.42 23.41 -1.58
N LEU A 693 -1.99 24.16 -0.62
CA LEU A 693 -1.50 24.25 0.76
C LEU A 693 -1.98 23.09 1.67
N GLU A 694 -3.08 22.41 1.33
CA GLU A 694 -3.50 21.17 2.01
C GLU A 694 -2.52 20.03 1.70
N PHE A 695 -2.18 19.84 0.42
CA PHE A 695 -1.30 18.76 -0.06
C PHE A 695 0.18 19.16 -0.26
N ALA A 696 0.54 20.42 0.03
CA ALA A 696 1.88 20.97 -0.17
C ALA A 696 2.48 20.65 -1.56
N SER A 697 1.62 20.68 -2.58
CA SER A 697 1.89 20.21 -3.94
C SER A 697 1.09 21.05 -4.95
N ILE A 698 1.51 21.05 -6.21
CA ILE A 698 0.73 21.55 -7.36
C ILE A 698 0.46 20.41 -8.33
N SER A 699 -0.65 20.49 -9.06
CA SER A 699 -1.02 19.53 -10.09
C SER A 699 -1.19 20.16 -11.47
N PHE A 700 -1.28 19.28 -12.46
CA PHE A 700 -1.39 19.61 -13.88
C PHE A 700 -2.41 18.68 -14.53
N GLU A 701 -3.12 19.17 -15.54
CA GLU A 701 -3.96 18.33 -16.40
C GLU A 701 -3.05 17.45 -17.29
N GLU A 702 -3.55 16.31 -17.79
CA GLU A 702 -2.80 15.44 -18.73
C GLU A 702 -2.33 16.20 -20.00
N ALA A 703 -3.04 17.27 -20.38
CA ALA A 703 -2.66 18.16 -21.47
C ALA A 703 -1.37 18.98 -21.20
N ASP A 704 -0.99 19.17 -19.94
CA ASP A 704 0.21 19.91 -19.50
C ASP A 704 1.42 18.99 -19.24
N ARG A 705 1.34 17.68 -19.56
CA ARG A 705 2.40 16.68 -19.27
C ARG A 705 3.80 17.10 -19.73
N GLU A 706 3.94 17.68 -20.94
CA GLU A 706 5.23 18.17 -21.44
C GLU A 706 5.83 19.30 -20.57
N GLY A 707 5.01 20.04 -19.82
CA GLY A 707 5.44 21.04 -18.83
C GLY A 707 5.85 20.44 -17.49
N TRP A 708 5.19 19.35 -17.07
CA TRP A 708 5.46 18.58 -15.85
C TRP A 708 6.73 17.72 -15.99
N ASP A 709 6.92 17.04 -17.13
CA ASP A 709 8.12 16.27 -17.51
C ASP A 709 9.43 17.10 -17.48
N ARG A 710 9.32 18.44 -17.41
CA ARG A 710 10.43 19.40 -17.37
C ARG A 710 10.75 19.96 -15.98
N LEU A 711 10.04 19.55 -14.94
CA LEU A 711 10.33 19.94 -13.56
C LEU A 711 11.42 19.04 -12.98
N GLU A 712 12.57 19.59 -12.61
CA GLU A 712 13.60 18.86 -11.88
C GLU A 712 13.53 19.15 -10.36
N ALA A 713 13.89 18.17 -9.53
CA ALA A 713 13.98 18.33 -8.09
C ALA A 713 14.99 19.46 -7.74
N GLY A 714 14.52 20.49 -7.04
CA GLY A 714 15.27 21.71 -6.78
C GLY A 714 14.91 22.92 -7.67
N ASP A 715 14.11 22.76 -8.72
CA ASP A 715 13.62 23.92 -9.49
C ASP A 715 12.67 24.79 -8.64
N VAL A 716 12.62 26.10 -8.94
CA VAL A 716 11.86 27.07 -8.15
C VAL A 716 10.58 27.48 -8.89
N VAL A 717 9.44 27.51 -8.19
CA VAL A 717 8.16 27.97 -8.72
C VAL A 717 7.70 29.25 -8.02
N VAL A 718 7.29 30.24 -8.80
CA VAL A 718 6.65 31.48 -8.31
C VAL A 718 5.11 31.34 -8.40
N PHE A 719 4.41 31.56 -7.29
CA PHE A 719 2.95 31.38 -7.21
C PHE A 719 2.19 32.69 -7.44
N HIS A 720 1.46 32.78 -8.56
CA HIS A 720 0.59 33.91 -8.86
C HIS A 720 -0.89 33.52 -8.69
N SER A 721 -1.56 34.16 -7.73
CA SER A 721 -3.01 34.05 -7.58
C SER A 721 -3.73 35.02 -8.51
N ARG A 722 -4.70 34.49 -9.26
CA ARG A 722 -5.71 35.31 -9.92
C ARG A 722 -6.61 36.00 -8.88
N ALA A 723 -7.37 37.00 -9.31
CA ALA A 723 -8.37 37.65 -8.47
C ALA A 723 -9.67 36.84 -8.35
N ALA A 724 -10.19 36.34 -9.49
CA ALA A 724 -11.43 35.58 -9.52
C ALA A 724 -11.21 34.12 -9.08
N PRO A 725 -12.03 33.59 -8.13
CA PRO A 725 -12.03 32.19 -7.74
C PRO A 725 -12.53 31.25 -8.87
N SER A 726 -12.21 29.97 -8.72
CA SER A 726 -12.77 28.89 -9.52
C SER A 726 -14.25 28.70 -9.15
N ASN A 727 -14.54 28.59 -7.86
CA ASN A 727 -15.89 28.48 -7.31
C ASN A 727 -16.65 29.82 -7.40
N ALA A 728 -17.78 29.81 -8.12
CA ALA A 728 -18.61 30.99 -8.38
C ALA A 728 -19.49 31.45 -7.20
N ASP A 729 -19.50 30.72 -6.08
CA ASP A 729 -20.17 31.13 -4.82
C ASP A 729 -19.22 31.89 -3.85
N LEU A 730 -17.98 32.19 -4.25
CA LEU A 730 -16.97 32.95 -3.49
C LEU A 730 -16.74 34.36 -4.08
N ASP A 731 -16.45 35.37 -3.25
CA ASP A 731 -16.12 36.73 -3.69
C ASP A 731 -14.68 36.88 -4.26
N ASP A 732 -14.47 37.84 -5.18
CA ASP A 732 -13.17 38.18 -5.79
C ASP A 732 -12.10 38.56 -4.74
N GLN A 733 -10.89 38.01 -4.89
CA GLN A 733 -9.74 38.21 -4.01
C GLN A 733 -8.69 39.16 -4.60
N PRO A 734 -7.73 39.68 -3.80
CA PRO A 734 -6.53 40.34 -4.29
C PRO A 734 -5.71 39.43 -5.24
N GLY A 735 -5.46 39.89 -6.46
CA GLY A 735 -4.59 39.20 -7.43
C GLY A 735 -3.14 39.66 -7.31
N GLY A 736 -2.21 38.71 -7.12
CA GLY A 736 -0.82 38.99 -6.80
C GLY A 736 0.04 37.73 -6.69
N ILE A 737 1.34 37.91 -6.44
CA ILE A 737 2.24 36.81 -6.07
C ILE A 737 2.04 36.51 -4.59
N ILE A 738 1.73 35.27 -4.25
CA ILE A 738 1.43 34.83 -2.87
C ILE A 738 2.60 34.09 -2.20
N GLY A 739 3.61 33.71 -2.98
CA GLY A 739 4.76 32.98 -2.47
C GLY A 739 5.58 32.26 -3.54
N PHE A 740 6.42 31.34 -3.07
CA PHE A 740 7.40 30.57 -3.84
C PHE A 740 7.51 29.14 -3.27
N GLY A 741 7.86 28.17 -4.11
CA GLY A 741 8.20 26.81 -3.70
C GLY A 741 9.45 26.30 -4.41
N ILE A 742 10.12 25.32 -3.80
CA ILE A 742 11.18 24.52 -4.42
C ILE A 742 10.59 23.12 -4.68
N ILE A 743 10.63 22.65 -5.92
CA ILE A 743 10.12 21.33 -6.32
C ILE A 743 10.86 20.22 -5.59
N GLY A 744 10.11 19.28 -5.01
CA GLY A 744 10.60 18.03 -4.47
C GLY A 744 10.52 16.91 -5.51
N GLN A 745 9.49 16.08 -5.43
CA GLN A 745 9.28 14.94 -6.34
C GLN A 745 8.07 15.16 -7.26
N THR A 746 8.12 14.55 -8.44
CA THR A 746 7.00 14.44 -9.38
C THR A 746 6.47 13.00 -9.42
N PHE A 747 5.15 12.84 -9.37
CA PHE A 747 4.47 11.55 -9.37
C PHE A 747 3.05 11.67 -9.95
N GLU A 748 2.41 10.54 -10.26
CA GLU A 748 1.03 10.51 -10.77
C GLU A 748 0.09 9.96 -9.71
N THR A 749 -1.15 10.44 -9.67
CA THR A 749 -2.21 9.99 -8.75
C THR A 749 -3.52 9.71 -9.48
N SER A 750 -4.29 8.76 -8.94
CA SER A 750 -5.70 8.53 -9.31
C SER A 750 -6.68 8.92 -8.20
N GLU A 751 -6.20 9.54 -7.12
CA GLU A 751 -7.03 10.06 -6.04
C GLU A 751 -7.42 11.52 -6.34
N PRO A 752 -8.71 11.90 -6.28
CA PRO A 752 -9.11 13.29 -6.41
C PRO A 752 -8.68 14.05 -5.16
N TRP A 753 -7.80 15.03 -5.33
CA TRP A 753 -7.24 15.87 -4.27
C TRP A 753 -7.73 17.33 -4.38
N TRP A 754 -8.06 17.80 -5.58
CA TRP A 754 -8.48 19.19 -5.81
C TRP A 754 -9.98 19.41 -5.64
N TRP A 755 -10.36 20.56 -5.09
CA TRP A 755 -11.77 20.94 -4.92
C TRP A 755 -12.57 20.84 -6.23
N ASP A 756 -11.94 21.20 -7.36
CA ASP A 756 -12.55 21.11 -8.68
C ASP A 756 -12.80 19.66 -9.12
N GLU A 757 -12.01 18.66 -8.73
CA GLU A 757 -12.23 17.24 -9.07
C GLU A 757 -13.43 16.64 -8.33
N HIS A 758 -13.69 17.10 -7.10
CA HIS A 758 -14.87 16.68 -6.34
C HIS A 758 -16.17 17.36 -6.82
N HIS A 759 -16.09 18.46 -7.57
CA HIS A 759 -17.23 19.33 -7.90
C HIS A 759 -17.42 19.61 -9.40
N ARG A 760 -16.52 19.12 -10.27
CA ARG A 760 -16.53 19.28 -11.74
C ARG A 760 -16.10 17.99 -12.43
N ASP A 761 -16.30 17.97 -13.74
CA ASP A 761 -15.82 16.93 -14.66
C ASP A 761 -14.36 17.31 -15.04
N SER A 762 -13.42 17.10 -14.12
CA SER A 762 -12.02 17.55 -14.22
C SER A 762 -11.11 16.63 -13.41
N GLU A 763 -9.90 16.35 -13.92
CA GLU A 763 -8.92 15.43 -13.35
C GLU A 763 -7.53 16.06 -13.46
N PHE A 764 -6.75 16.07 -12.37
CA PHE A 764 -5.39 16.62 -12.33
C PHE A 764 -4.36 15.56 -11.87
N PRO A 765 -4.15 14.48 -12.66
CA PRO A 765 -3.41 13.30 -12.21
C PRO A 765 -1.90 13.53 -12.02
N LEU A 766 -1.33 14.58 -12.61
CA LEU A 766 0.12 14.84 -12.60
C LEU A 766 0.49 15.76 -11.44
N ILE A 767 1.29 15.31 -10.49
CA ILE A 767 1.60 16.03 -9.25
C ILE A 767 3.07 16.42 -9.16
N ALA A 768 3.37 17.60 -8.62
CA ALA A 768 4.70 18.01 -8.18
C ALA A 768 4.63 18.53 -6.74
N SER A 769 5.31 17.85 -5.81
CA SER A 769 5.42 18.25 -4.40
C SER A 769 6.47 19.34 -4.19
N PHE A 770 6.48 19.96 -3.02
CA PHE A 770 7.50 20.94 -2.64
C PHE A 770 8.44 20.42 -1.54
N ASP A 771 9.75 20.49 -1.76
CA ASP A 771 10.77 20.26 -0.71
C ASP A 771 10.74 21.39 0.34
N ARG A 772 10.49 22.63 -0.11
CA ARG A 772 10.40 23.84 0.73
C ARG A 772 9.37 24.79 0.15
N LEU A 773 8.59 25.42 1.02
CA LEU A 773 7.44 26.24 0.65
C LEU A 773 7.44 27.56 1.43
N PHE A 774 7.20 28.68 0.75
CA PHE A 774 7.29 30.04 1.31
C PHE A 774 6.08 30.87 0.89
N LEU A 775 5.37 31.53 1.82
CA LEU A 775 4.11 32.23 1.56
C LEU A 775 4.01 33.55 2.37
N THR A 776 3.19 34.51 1.90
CA THR A 776 3.01 35.83 2.55
C THR A 776 1.77 35.96 3.45
N GLY A 777 0.88 34.96 3.45
CA GLY A 777 -0.45 35.01 4.06
C GLY A 777 -0.48 34.91 5.60
N ASP A 778 -1.65 35.19 6.17
CA ASP A 778 -1.98 35.04 7.60
C ASP A 778 -2.32 33.56 7.91
N LEU A 779 -1.34 32.67 7.73
CA LEU A 779 -1.54 31.22 7.66
C LEU A 779 -2.04 30.57 8.96
N GLU A 780 -1.82 31.22 10.11
CA GLU A 780 -2.37 30.79 11.41
C GLU A 780 -3.91 30.74 11.43
N ARG A 781 -4.57 31.27 10.39
CA ARG A 781 -6.03 31.32 10.25
C ARG A 781 -6.60 30.35 9.20
N ILE A 782 -5.76 29.51 8.60
CA ILE A 782 -6.16 28.50 7.62
C ILE A 782 -6.26 27.13 8.32
N ASP A 783 -7.44 26.52 8.31
CA ASP A 783 -7.67 25.21 8.92
C ASP A 783 -7.08 24.10 8.03
N ARG A 784 -5.86 23.65 8.33
CA ARG A 784 -5.22 22.53 7.61
C ARG A 784 -5.64 21.14 8.12
N ALA A 785 -6.51 21.07 9.13
CA ALA A 785 -6.96 19.81 9.74
C ALA A 785 -8.29 19.28 9.15
N ARG A 786 -8.98 20.09 8.32
CA ARG A 786 -10.14 19.66 7.53
C ARG A 786 -9.89 19.88 6.04
N GLU A 787 -10.35 18.92 5.24
CA GLU A 787 -10.32 19.00 3.78
C GLU A 787 -11.03 20.26 3.27
N ILE A 788 -10.53 20.88 2.20
CA ILE A 788 -11.22 22.00 1.55
C ILE A 788 -12.64 21.62 1.07
N ALA A 789 -12.85 20.36 0.66
CA ALA A 789 -14.16 19.83 0.27
C ALA A 789 -15.15 19.69 1.44
N ALA A 790 -14.67 19.66 2.69
CA ALA A 790 -15.47 19.52 3.91
C ALA A 790 -15.79 20.87 4.60
N LYS A 791 -15.38 22.00 4.01
CA LYS A 791 -15.59 23.37 4.54
C LYS A 791 -16.81 24.04 3.90
N GLU A 792 -17.55 24.81 4.69
CA GLU A 792 -18.60 25.68 4.14
C GLU A 792 -17.97 26.87 3.36
N PRO A 793 -18.61 27.43 2.32
CA PRO A 793 -18.02 28.51 1.52
C PRO A 793 -17.59 29.74 2.33
N ALA A 794 -18.33 30.10 3.38
CA ALA A 794 -17.99 31.18 4.31
C ALA A 794 -16.89 30.82 5.34
N GLU A 795 -16.31 29.63 5.24
CA GLU A 795 -15.00 29.30 5.84
C GLU A 795 -13.90 29.50 4.81
N ILE A 796 -14.04 28.90 3.62
CA ILE A 796 -13.09 29.02 2.50
C ILE A 796 -12.80 30.49 2.19
N GLU A 797 -13.83 31.33 2.10
CA GLU A 797 -13.71 32.79 1.89
C GLU A 797 -12.82 33.50 2.93
N ARG A 798 -12.90 33.09 4.22
CA ARG A 798 -12.06 33.65 5.30
C ARG A 798 -10.62 33.15 5.27
N GLU A 799 -10.40 31.98 4.68
CA GLU A 799 -9.08 31.40 4.44
C GLU A 799 -8.44 32.02 3.20
N LEU A 800 -9.22 32.40 2.19
CA LEU A 800 -8.76 33.19 1.05
C LEU A 800 -8.37 34.62 1.43
N GLU A 801 -9.15 35.30 2.27
CA GLU A 801 -8.77 36.58 2.88
C GLU A 801 -7.43 36.50 3.64
N ALA A 802 -7.10 35.32 4.18
CA ALA A 802 -5.87 35.07 4.93
C ALA A 802 -4.69 34.70 4.00
N LEU A 803 -4.89 33.79 3.05
CA LEU A 803 -3.87 33.33 2.10
C LEU A 803 -3.40 34.45 1.17
N THR A 804 -4.32 35.29 0.70
CA THR A 804 -4.01 36.44 -0.19
C THR A 804 -3.59 37.69 0.59
N ALA A 805 -3.50 37.63 1.92
CA ALA A 805 -2.91 38.70 2.71
C ALA A 805 -1.44 38.95 2.29
N ASN A 806 -1.07 40.22 2.24
CA ASN A 806 0.29 40.69 1.89
C ASN A 806 0.82 40.21 0.52
N CYS A 807 -0.02 39.69 -0.37
CA CYS A 807 0.43 39.27 -1.71
C CYS A 807 1.01 40.46 -2.49
N LEU A 808 2.10 40.26 -3.24
CA LEU A 808 2.71 41.32 -4.05
C LEU A 808 1.80 41.61 -5.25
N PRO A 809 1.20 42.82 -5.37
CA PRO A 809 0.25 43.10 -6.44
C PRO A 809 0.93 43.06 -7.81
N ILE A 810 0.22 42.61 -8.85
CA ILE A 810 0.82 42.51 -10.20
C ILE A 810 1.26 43.88 -10.78
N GLU A 811 0.63 44.99 -10.40
CA GLU A 811 1.11 46.35 -10.74
C GLU A 811 2.44 46.74 -10.04
N GLU A 812 2.85 45.99 -9.01
CA GLU A 812 4.13 46.13 -8.30
C GLU A 812 5.16 45.13 -8.85
N ALA A 813 4.79 43.85 -8.99
CA ALA A 813 5.62 42.81 -9.61
C ALA A 813 6.06 43.20 -11.03
N ASN A 814 5.16 43.67 -11.90
CA ASN A 814 5.53 44.17 -13.23
C ASN A 814 6.56 45.29 -13.16
N ARG A 815 6.40 46.23 -12.22
CA ARG A 815 7.28 47.39 -12.06
C ARG A 815 8.66 46.99 -11.56
N THR A 816 8.73 46.03 -10.64
CA THR A 816 9.99 45.44 -10.17
C THR A 816 10.70 44.76 -11.34
N CYS A 817 10.00 43.89 -12.08
CA CYS A 817 10.57 43.19 -13.24
C CYS A 817 11.04 44.14 -14.37
N GLU A 818 10.24 45.16 -14.70
CA GLU A 818 10.56 46.21 -15.67
C GLU A 818 11.79 47.03 -15.24
N VAL A 819 11.92 47.36 -13.95
CA VAL A 819 13.07 48.10 -13.41
C VAL A 819 14.36 47.26 -13.44
N THR A 820 14.29 45.96 -13.17
CA THR A 820 15.46 45.06 -13.16
C THR A 820 15.93 44.70 -14.57
N THR A 821 15.01 44.37 -15.49
CA THR A 821 15.34 43.72 -16.78
C THR A 821 14.70 44.37 -18.01
N GLY A 822 13.82 45.36 -17.84
CA GLY A 822 12.99 45.91 -18.93
C GLY A 822 11.82 45.00 -19.36
N THR A 823 11.67 43.81 -18.79
CA THR A 823 10.59 42.85 -19.11
C THR A 823 9.59 42.73 -17.96
N GLU A 824 8.29 42.74 -18.24
CA GLU A 824 7.22 42.54 -17.24
C GLU A 824 7.19 41.11 -16.63
N PHE A 825 6.31 40.89 -15.65
CA PHE A 825 6.03 39.55 -15.09
C PHE A 825 5.19 38.73 -16.09
N PRO A 826 5.49 37.43 -16.32
CA PRO A 826 4.89 36.66 -17.43
C PRO A 826 3.46 36.17 -17.15
N VAL A 827 2.49 37.09 -17.08
CA VAL A 827 1.09 36.80 -16.68
C VAL A 827 0.27 35.90 -17.64
N GLN A 828 0.63 35.77 -18.92
CA GLN A 828 -0.31 35.34 -19.96
C GLN A 828 -0.60 33.83 -20.06
N SER A 829 0.16 32.96 -19.39
CA SER A 829 -0.01 31.49 -19.38
C SER A 829 -0.17 30.94 -17.95
N MET A 830 -0.70 29.72 -17.81
CA MET A 830 -0.78 29.02 -16.52
C MET A 830 0.63 28.70 -16.01
N TYR A 831 1.40 27.95 -16.79
CA TYR A 831 2.81 27.65 -16.60
C TYR A 831 3.72 28.54 -17.47
N GLY A 832 4.94 28.85 -17.02
CA GLY A 832 5.97 29.50 -17.85
C GLY A 832 7.31 29.69 -17.14
N THR A 833 8.39 29.88 -17.89
CA THR A 833 9.76 30.12 -17.37
C THR A 833 10.14 31.60 -17.43
N PHE A 834 10.90 32.10 -16.45
CA PHE A 834 11.58 33.40 -16.59
C PHE A 834 12.72 33.31 -17.61
N ARG A 835 12.64 34.10 -18.67
CA ARG A 835 13.66 34.18 -19.74
C ARG A 835 13.89 35.60 -20.22
N THR A 836 15.14 35.92 -20.54
CA THR A 836 15.56 37.20 -21.13
C THR A 836 15.08 37.33 -22.58
N ASP A 837 15.18 38.53 -23.17
CA ASP A 837 14.97 38.74 -24.62
C ASP A 837 15.87 37.87 -25.52
N GLY A 838 17.00 37.37 -24.99
CA GLY A 838 17.89 36.41 -25.66
C GLY A 838 17.43 34.95 -25.58
N GLY A 839 16.39 34.64 -24.80
CA GLY A 839 15.90 33.27 -24.56
C GLY A 839 16.65 32.49 -23.48
N GLU A 840 17.65 33.11 -22.84
CA GLU A 840 18.42 32.57 -21.71
C GLU A 840 17.60 32.61 -20.40
N ILE A 841 17.94 31.76 -19.43
CA ILE A 841 17.24 31.72 -18.12
C ILE A 841 17.48 33.03 -17.36
N ASP A 842 16.40 33.65 -16.88
CA ASP A 842 16.43 34.91 -16.15
C ASP A 842 16.20 34.63 -14.66
N ARG A 843 17.24 34.87 -13.85
CA ARG A 843 17.19 34.73 -12.38
C ARG A 843 17.10 36.09 -11.68
N ASP A 844 17.42 37.18 -12.38
CA ASP A 844 17.40 38.54 -11.86
C ASP A 844 15.98 39.00 -11.50
N ARG A 845 14.98 38.69 -12.35
CA ARG A 845 13.57 38.94 -12.02
C ARG A 845 13.09 38.17 -10.79
N PRO A 846 13.26 36.82 -10.71
CA PRO A 846 13.00 36.07 -9.49
C PRO A 846 13.66 36.64 -8.22
N MET A 847 14.95 36.97 -8.27
CA MET A 847 15.68 37.56 -7.14
C MET A 847 15.09 38.90 -6.69
N ALA A 848 14.76 39.78 -7.64
CA ALA A 848 14.14 41.07 -7.34
C ALA A 848 12.70 40.95 -6.80
N LEU A 849 11.97 39.88 -7.15
CA LEU A 849 10.65 39.59 -6.57
C LEU A 849 10.77 39.03 -5.15
N ILE A 850 11.81 38.23 -4.85
CA ILE A 850 12.10 37.77 -3.48
C ILE A 850 12.51 38.96 -2.60
N ASP A 851 13.41 39.84 -3.05
CA ASP A 851 13.78 41.08 -2.34
C ASP A 851 12.55 41.94 -1.99
N ALA A 852 11.64 42.11 -2.95
CA ALA A 852 10.41 42.87 -2.78
C ALA A 852 9.38 42.23 -1.81
N MET A 853 9.58 40.98 -1.39
CA MET A 853 8.66 40.21 -0.54
C MET A 853 9.33 39.63 0.73
N ALA A 854 10.64 39.85 0.94
CA ALA A 854 11.43 39.14 1.96
C ALA A 854 11.00 39.41 3.42
N ASP A 855 10.40 40.57 3.71
CA ASP A 855 9.85 40.89 5.03
C ASP A 855 8.53 40.14 5.34
N ASP A 856 7.80 39.66 4.31
CA ASP A 856 6.50 38.99 4.43
C ASP A 856 6.57 37.47 4.15
N LEU A 857 7.57 36.98 3.39
CA LEU A 857 7.74 35.56 3.07
C LEU A 857 8.12 34.73 4.30
N THR A 858 7.22 33.83 4.70
CA THR A 858 7.44 32.86 5.79
C THR A 858 7.62 31.46 5.23
N GLU A 859 8.68 30.75 5.64
CA GLU A 859 8.87 29.32 5.30
C GLU A 859 7.91 28.45 6.09
N VAL A 860 7.25 27.49 5.42
CA VAL A 860 6.23 26.62 6.00
C VAL A 860 6.60 25.15 5.88
N SER A 861 5.89 24.32 6.63
CA SER A 861 6.06 22.86 6.57
C SER A 861 5.53 22.31 5.24
N PRO A 862 6.33 21.55 4.46
CA PRO A 862 5.94 20.95 3.19
C PRO A 862 5.04 19.71 3.33
N ILE A 863 4.39 19.54 4.48
CA ILE A 863 3.50 18.41 4.79
C ILE A 863 2.25 18.90 5.52
N ASN A 864 1.25 18.02 5.63
CA ASN A 864 0.10 18.21 6.50
C ASN A 864 0.21 17.31 7.74
N PRO A 865 0.61 17.84 8.92
CA PRO A 865 0.77 17.05 10.13
C PRO A 865 -0.57 16.56 10.72
N TYR A 866 -1.69 17.10 10.27
CA TYR A 866 -3.04 16.78 10.78
C TYR A 866 -3.71 15.63 10.01
N ARG A 867 -3.27 15.31 8.78
CA ARG A 867 -3.78 14.17 8.00
C ARG A 867 -3.26 12.83 8.55
N SER A 868 -4.15 11.85 8.55
CA SER A 868 -3.84 10.43 8.79
C SER A 868 -3.56 9.69 7.47
N LEU A 869 -2.94 8.51 7.55
CA LEU A 869 -2.73 7.66 6.38
C LEU A 869 -4.02 6.94 5.96
N GLU A 870 -4.38 7.08 4.69
CA GLU A 870 -5.51 6.40 4.05
C GLU A 870 -5.01 5.31 3.06
N GLY A 871 -5.90 4.63 2.35
CA GLY A 871 -5.53 3.60 1.35
C GLY A 871 -5.07 2.24 1.91
N THR A 872 -4.32 1.50 1.08
CA THR A 872 -3.74 0.16 1.32
C THR A 872 -2.39 0.02 0.63
N LEU A 873 -1.50 -0.83 1.17
CA LEU A 873 -0.18 -1.07 0.59
C LEU A 873 -0.26 -2.05 -0.61
N PRO A 874 0.21 -1.68 -1.82
CA PRO A 874 0.30 -2.56 -2.98
C PRO A 874 1.23 -3.77 -2.78
N ALA A 875 0.96 -4.86 -3.49
CA ALA A 875 1.75 -6.11 -3.42
C ALA A 875 3.14 -5.96 -4.06
N GLU A 876 3.22 -5.08 -5.04
CA GLU A 876 4.36 -4.68 -5.87
C GLU A 876 5.58 -4.23 -5.01
N ILE A 877 5.34 -3.73 -3.79
CA ILE A 877 6.39 -3.42 -2.79
C ILE A 877 7.31 -4.64 -2.51
N LEU A 878 6.79 -5.86 -2.68
CA LEU A 878 7.52 -7.11 -2.44
C LEU A 878 8.19 -7.69 -3.69
N GLU A 879 8.27 -6.99 -4.82
CA GLU A 879 8.94 -7.50 -6.02
C GLU A 879 10.41 -7.92 -5.76
N GLY A 880 10.77 -9.14 -6.16
CA GLY A 880 12.07 -9.74 -5.85
C GLY A 880 12.21 -10.34 -4.43
N LEU A 881 11.21 -10.18 -3.55
CA LEU A 881 11.10 -10.94 -2.30
C LEU A 881 10.14 -12.12 -2.49
N HIS A 882 10.69 -13.34 -2.54
CA HIS A 882 9.87 -14.55 -2.71
C HIS A 882 9.32 -15.09 -1.37
N PHE A 883 8.00 -15.28 -1.33
CA PHE A 883 7.24 -15.88 -0.23
C PHE A 883 6.41 -17.08 -0.72
N GLU A 884 6.06 -17.97 0.20
CA GLU A 884 5.16 -19.10 -0.06
C GLU A 884 3.69 -18.64 -0.05
N ASP A 885 2.90 -19.15 -1.00
CA ASP A 885 1.47 -18.82 -1.17
C ASP A 885 1.21 -17.29 -1.13
N ASP A 886 0.19 -16.86 -0.40
CA ASP A 886 -0.27 -15.47 -0.21
C ASP A 886 0.35 -14.79 1.04
N LEU A 887 1.48 -15.33 1.54
CA LEU A 887 2.12 -14.83 2.77
C LEU A 887 2.62 -13.39 2.65
N GLY A 888 3.11 -12.98 1.47
CA GLY A 888 3.58 -11.61 1.21
C GLY A 888 2.45 -10.58 1.35
N GLU A 889 1.34 -10.82 0.65
CA GLU A 889 0.12 -10.00 0.73
C GLU A 889 -0.39 -9.90 2.18
N LYS A 890 -0.43 -11.02 2.91
CA LYS A 890 -0.84 -11.05 4.33
C LYS A 890 0.09 -10.28 5.27
N ILE A 891 1.38 -10.13 4.92
CA ILE A 891 2.31 -9.28 5.67
C ILE A 891 1.99 -7.81 5.41
N LEU A 892 1.76 -7.41 4.14
CA LEU A 892 1.37 -6.04 3.78
C LEU A 892 0.01 -5.65 4.34
N GLU A 893 -0.98 -6.55 4.33
CA GLU A 893 -2.31 -6.34 4.92
C GLU A 893 -2.20 -6.03 6.43
N GLN A 894 -1.37 -6.79 7.15
CA GLN A 894 -1.10 -6.58 8.57
C GLN A 894 -0.41 -5.23 8.82
N ILE A 895 0.55 -4.85 7.96
CA ILE A 895 1.25 -3.56 8.05
C ILE A 895 0.26 -2.41 7.78
N SER A 896 -0.44 -2.41 6.65
CA SER A 896 -1.45 -1.40 6.30
C SER A 896 -2.52 -1.25 7.40
N THR A 897 -2.99 -2.36 7.95
CA THR A 897 -3.97 -2.36 9.04
C THR A 897 -3.40 -1.81 10.34
N ALA A 898 -2.12 -2.06 10.66
CA ALA A 898 -1.43 -1.45 11.78
C ALA A 898 -1.29 0.07 11.63
N LEU A 899 -0.83 0.54 10.47
CA LEU A 899 -0.58 1.96 10.21
C LEU A 899 -1.87 2.80 10.33
N ARG A 900 -2.97 2.31 9.73
CA ARG A 900 -4.34 2.87 9.84
C ARG A 900 -4.89 2.79 11.27
N SER A 901 -4.51 1.77 12.05
CA SER A 901 -4.90 1.62 13.47
C SER A 901 -4.06 2.48 14.44
N GLY A 902 -3.28 3.43 13.95
CA GLY A 902 -2.41 4.27 14.80
C GLY A 902 -1.27 3.49 15.49
N LYS A 903 -0.87 2.33 14.94
CA LYS A 903 0.19 1.48 15.51
C LYS A 903 1.51 1.64 14.77
N HIS A 904 2.59 1.70 15.53
CA HIS A 904 3.94 1.44 15.03
C HIS A 904 4.07 -0.03 14.63
N VAL A 905 5.06 -0.39 13.82
CA VAL A 905 5.20 -1.73 13.24
C VAL A 905 6.45 -2.41 13.76
N LEU A 906 6.33 -3.63 14.30
CA LEU A 906 7.46 -4.45 14.72
C LEU A 906 7.48 -5.76 13.93
N LEU A 907 8.44 -5.86 13.00
CA LEU A 907 8.64 -7.02 12.14
C LEU A 907 9.50 -8.06 12.87
N THR A 908 8.90 -9.21 13.17
CA THR A 908 9.47 -10.26 14.03
C THR A 908 9.73 -11.55 13.24
N GLY A 909 10.84 -12.22 13.50
CA GLY A 909 11.12 -13.50 12.84
C GLY A 909 12.56 -14.01 12.95
N PRO A 910 12.89 -15.07 12.20
CA PRO A 910 14.26 -15.56 12.02
C PRO A 910 15.19 -14.53 11.36
N PRO A 911 16.52 -14.72 11.41
CA PRO A 911 17.45 -13.95 10.60
C PRO A 911 17.34 -14.33 9.11
N GLY A 912 17.56 -13.37 8.21
CA GLY A 912 17.57 -13.59 6.76
C GLY A 912 16.19 -13.73 6.09
N THR A 913 15.11 -13.27 6.73
CA THR A 913 13.73 -13.34 6.19
C THR A 913 13.18 -12.01 5.64
N GLY A 914 14.05 -11.08 5.21
CA GLY A 914 13.61 -9.82 4.56
C GLY A 914 13.02 -8.75 5.50
N LYS A 915 13.05 -8.93 6.83
CA LYS A 915 12.39 -8.02 7.80
C LYS A 915 12.80 -6.54 7.69
N THR A 916 14.06 -6.26 7.39
CA THR A 916 14.59 -4.89 7.27
C THR A 916 14.20 -4.30 5.92
N GLU A 917 14.43 -5.05 4.84
CA GLU A 917 13.95 -4.75 3.48
C GLU A 917 12.45 -4.39 3.43
N ILE A 918 11.58 -5.18 4.07
CA ILE A 918 10.13 -4.91 4.14
C ILE A 918 9.83 -3.59 4.88
N ALA A 919 10.63 -3.22 5.89
CA ALA A 919 10.47 -1.96 6.60
C ALA A 919 10.94 -0.77 5.76
N GLU A 920 12.05 -0.93 5.03
CA GLU A 920 12.65 0.10 4.17
C GLU A 920 11.73 0.39 2.99
N ARG A 921 11.35 -0.63 2.20
CA ARG A 921 10.48 -0.46 1.02
C ARG A 921 9.10 0.08 1.33
N VAL A 922 8.52 -0.26 2.49
CA VAL A 922 7.25 0.35 2.91
C VAL A 922 7.45 1.81 3.29
N CYS A 923 8.59 2.20 3.88
CA CYS A 923 8.90 3.61 4.13
C CYS A 923 9.18 4.39 2.83
N GLU A 924 9.89 3.79 1.87
CA GLU A 924 10.15 4.34 0.53
C GLU A 924 8.82 4.58 -0.19
N HIS A 925 8.01 3.54 -0.38
CA HIS A 925 6.71 3.64 -1.04
C HIS A 925 5.76 4.66 -0.38
N LEU A 926 5.71 4.73 0.96
CA LEU A 926 4.91 5.73 1.66
C LEU A 926 5.45 7.16 1.48
N THR A 927 6.77 7.34 1.35
CA THR A 927 7.37 8.64 1.06
C THR A 927 7.04 9.09 -0.36
N GLU A 928 7.15 8.19 -1.34
CA GLU A 928 6.95 8.45 -2.76
C GLU A 928 5.47 8.68 -3.12
N THR A 929 4.55 7.90 -2.55
CA THR A 929 3.11 8.01 -2.85
C THR A 929 2.35 8.99 -1.97
N GLN A 930 2.85 9.29 -0.77
CA GLN A 930 2.21 10.20 0.18
C GLN A 930 3.19 11.30 0.67
N PRO A 931 3.88 12.06 -0.22
CA PRO A 931 4.82 13.10 0.19
C PRO A 931 4.15 14.26 0.93
N HIS A 932 2.83 14.44 0.77
CA HIS A 932 2.05 15.39 1.55
C HIS A 932 1.90 14.98 3.03
N LEU A 933 2.08 13.69 3.34
CA LEU A 933 2.19 13.18 4.71
C LEU A 933 3.65 13.15 5.16
N TYR A 934 4.53 12.52 4.38
CA TYR A 934 5.85 12.08 4.83
C TYR A 934 6.99 12.86 4.16
N SER A 935 7.88 13.40 4.99
CA SER A 935 9.03 14.20 4.53
C SER A 935 10.26 13.35 4.15
N GLY A 936 10.17 12.02 4.31
CA GLY A 936 11.26 11.08 4.10
C GLY A 936 11.22 9.90 5.08
N PHE A 937 12.34 9.19 5.20
CA PHE A 937 12.58 8.24 6.27
C PHE A 937 14.07 8.13 6.64
N GLU A 938 14.37 7.53 7.79
CA GLU A 938 15.74 7.18 8.17
C GLU A 938 15.79 5.78 8.81
N MET A 939 16.74 4.95 8.38
CA MET A 939 17.08 3.68 9.03
C MET A 939 18.25 3.83 10.00
N THR A 940 18.11 3.25 11.19
CA THR A 940 19.14 3.24 12.23
C THR A 940 19.16 1.90 12.98
N THR A 941 20.35 1.40 13.35
CA THR A 941 20.47 0.16 14.13
C THR A 941 20.51 0.45 15.63
N ALA A 942 19.68 -0.23 16.42
CA ALA A 942 19.70 -0.10 17.87
C ALA A 942 20.98 -0.71 18.48
N THR A 943 21.54 -0.05 19.49
CA THR A 943 22.78 -0.49 20.15
C THR A 943 22.67 -0.45 21.67
N ALA A 944 23.44 -1.29 22.37
CA ALA A 944 23.38 -1.40 23.84
C ALA A 944 23.77 -0.10 24.58
N ASP A 945 24.52 0.79 23.93
CA ASP A 945 24.91 2.09 24.51
C ASP A 945 23.80 3.16 24.40
N TRP A 946 22.79 2.99 23.52
CA TRP A 946 21.69 3.94 23.29
C TRP A 946 21.06 4.50 24.57
N SER A 947 20.80 5.79 24.56
CA SER A 947 20.30 6.57 25.68
C SER A 947 19.29 7.63 25.23
N THR A 948 18.69 8.30 26.20
CA THR A 948 17.80 9.45 25.95
C THR A 948 18.49 10.59 25.20
N PHE A 949 19.83 10.68 25.24
CA PHE A 949 20.58 11.65 24.44
C PHE A 949 20.55 11.31 22.94
N ASP A 950 20.61 10.03 22.60
CA ASP A 950 20.67 9.56 21.21
C ASP A 950 19.27 9.56 20.57
N THR A 951 18.22 9.28 21.35
CA THR A 951 16.82 9.24 20.90
C THR A 951 16.15 10.62 20.93
N VAL A 952 16.23 11.34 22.05
CA VAL A 952 15.54 12.62 22.29
C VAL A 952 16.46 13.80 22.04
N GLY A 953 17.71 13.72 22.50
CA GLY A 953 18.70 14.79 22.37
C GLY A 953 19.24 15.28 23.71
N GLY A 954 20.02 16.36 23.66
CA GLY A 954 20.51 17.03 24.86
C GLY A 954 21.51 18.13 24.59
N TYR A 955 22.05 18.70 25.67
CA TYR A 955 22.99 19.80 25.59
C TYR A 955 24.38 19.36 25.11
N MET A 956 24.88 20.03 24.08
CA MET A 956 26.22 19.88 23.51
C MET A 956 26.93 21.24 23.43
N PRO A 957 28.26 21.29 23.57
CA PRO A 957 29.03 22.50 23.33
C PRO A 957 28.79 23.04 21.91
N SER A 958 28.58 24.35 21.79
CA SER A 958 28.53 25.02 20.50
C SER A 958 29.90 25.02 19.81
N GLU A 959 29.93 24.99 18.48
CA GLU A 959 31.18 25.03 17.70
C GLU A 959 31.73 26.46 17.48
N SER A 960 30.96 27.48 17.89
CA SER A 960 31.36 28.90 17.87
C SER A 960 32.50 29.19 18.84
N THR A 961 33.64 29.64 18.32
CA THR A 961 34.92 29.74 19.06
C THR A 961 35.03 30.89 20.08
N GLU A 962 33.94 31.58 20.43
CA GLU A 962 33.98 32.80 21.27
C GLU A 962 33.33 32.66 22.66
N ASP A 963 32.42 31.70 22.89
CA ASP A 963 31.83 31.43 24.21
C ASP A 963 31.72 29.93 24.51
N ASP A 964 31.79 29.57 25.80
CA ASP A 964 31.88 28.19 26.33
C ASP A 964 30.46 27.57 26.52
N ASP A 965 29.54 27.87 25.60
CA ASP A 965 28.08 27.74 25.80
C ASP A 965 27.47 26.42 25.28
N LEU A 966 26.33 26.04 25.87
CA LEU A 966 25.67 24.76 25.65
C LEU A 966 24.37 24.91 24.85
N SER A 967 24.40 24.46 23.60
CA SER A 967 23.25 24.38 22.70
C SER A 967 22.50 23.04 22.86
N PHE A 968 21.18 23.02 22.76
CA PHE A 968 20.43 21.76 22.62
C PHE A 968 20.62 21.20 21.22
N LYS A 969 21.00 19.92 21.09
CA LYS A 969 20.95 19.17 19.83
C LYS A 969 19.89 18.07 19.93
N PRO A 970 18.89 18.02 19.03
CA PRO A 970 17.89 16.96 19.00
C PRO A 970 18.50 15.59 18.65
N GLY A 971 17.95 14.53 19.24
CA GLY A 971 18.27 13.14 18.96
C GLY A 971 17.48 12.57 17.78
N ILE A 972 17.69 11.31 17.43
CA ILE A 972 17.20 10.73 16.17
C ILE A 972 15.69 10.89 15.97
N VAL A 973 14.87 10.81 17.04
CA VAL A 973 13.41 10.94 16.94
C VAL A 973 12.98 12.39 16.69
N LEU A 974 13.59 13.37 17.37
CA LEU A 974 13.21 14.78 17.18
C LEU A 974 13.63 15.31 15.80
N ASN A 975 14.73 14.80 15.23
CA ASN A 975 15.14 15.15 13.86
C ASN A 975 14.13 14.68 12.79
N ARG A 976 13.31 13.66 13.07
CA ARG A 976 12.23 13.21 12.17
C ARG A 976 10.99 14.12 12.20
N LEU A 977 10.80 14.82 13.32
CA LEU A 977 9.64 15.69 13.55
C LEU A 977 9.91 17.14 13.16
N LYS A 978 11.18 17.54 13.06
CA LYS A 978 11.55 18.93 12.76
C LYS A 978 12.92 18.99 12.09
N ASN A 979 12.98 19.64 10.93
CA ASN A 979 14.24 19.86 10.22
C ASN A 979 15.13 20.80 11.06
N SER A 980 16.30 20.30 11.45
CA SER A 980 17.22 20.99 12.37
C SER A 980 18.00 22.15 11.73
N GLN A 981 17.86 22.38 10.42
CA GLN A 981 18.48 23.49 9.69
C GLN A 981 17.51 24.66 9.45
N THR A 982 16.28 24.36 9.01
CA THR A 982 15.24 25.35 8.71
C THR A 982 14.36 25.68 9.92
N GLY A 983 14.21 24.73 10.86
CA GLY A 983 13.23 24.81 11.94
C GLY A 983 11.79 24.51 11.51
N THR A 984 11.55 24.06 10.27
CA THR A 984 10.21 23.65 9.80
C THR A 984 9.84 22.26 10.33
N GLN A 985 8.53 22.04 10.56
CA GLN A 985 7.96 20.74 10.94
C GLN A 985 8.16 19.73 9.80
N ALA A 986 8.50 18.48 10.17
CA ALA A 986 8.70 17.35 9.28
C ALA A 986 7.95 16.10 9.79
N ASN A 987 7.95 15.02 8.99
CA ASN A 987 7.33 13.74 9.32
C ASN A 987 8.11 12.58 8.69
N ASP A 988 9.38 12.45 9.05
CA ASP A 988 10.19 11.36 8.53
C ASP A 988 9.81 10.04 9.23
N LEU A 989 9.58 8.96 8.49
CA LEU A 989 9.43 7.63 9.07
C LEU A 989 10.75 7.16 9.70
N LEU A 990 10.67 6.35 10.76
CA LEU A 990 11.85 5.86 11.48
C LEU A 990 11.93 4.34 11.47
N VAL A 991 12.90 3.78 10.76
CA VAL A 991 13.21 2.33 10.77
C VAL A 991 14.28 2.05 11.83
N ILE A 992 13.96 1.21 12.82
CA ILE A 992 14.90 0.80 13.88
C ILE A 992 15.23 -0.69 13.75
N ASP A 993 16.39 -0.99 13.15
CA ASP A 993 16.87 -2.36 12.98
C ASP A 993 17.44 -2.92 14.30
N GLU A 994 17.17 -4.20 14.56
CA GLU A 994 17.60 -4.95 15.76
C GLU A 994 17.26 -4.27 17.10
N LEU A 995 16.06 -3.69 17.20
CA LEU A 995 15.55 -2.88 18.32
C LEU A 995 15.85 -3.47 19.72
N ASN A 996 15.76 -4.80 19.85
CA ASN A 996 15.98 -5.55 21.09
C ASN A 996 17.42 -5.50 21.63
N ARG A 997 18.39 -4.95 20.89
CA ARG A 997 19.77 -4.73 21.34
C ARG A 997 19.96 -3.53 22.26
N ALA A 998 19.00 -2.61 22.32
CA ALA A 998 19.04 -1.43 23.19
C ALA A 998 18.19 -1.62 24.45
N ASP A 999 18.59 -0.95 25.54
CA ASP A 999 17.77 -0.78 26.74
C ASP A 999 16.66 0.25 26.42
N ILE A 1000 15.55 -0.22 25.85
CA ILE A 1000 14.49 0.65 25.30
C ILE A 1000 13.83 1.53 26.35
N ASP A 1001 13.62 1.03 27.57
CA ASP A 1001 13.06 1.84 28.67
C ASP A 1001 13.99 3.01 29.04
N LYS A 1002 15.32 2.78 29.08
CA LYS A 1002 16.35 3.82 29.26
C LYS A 1002 16.49 4.73 28.03
N ALA A 1003 16.42 4.18 26.83
CA ALA A 1003 16.65 4.90 25.59
C ALA A 1003 15.50 5.85 25.28
N PHE A 1004 14.25 5.38 25.27
CA PHE A 1004 13.10 6.21 24.91
C PHE A 1004 12.68 7.16 26.04
N GLY A 1005 12.80 6.77 27.32
CA GLY A 1005 12.61 7.67 28.46
C GLY A 1005 11.27 8.42 28.46
N GLN A 1006 11.29 9.73 28.16
CA GLN A 1006 10.06 10.55 28.10
C GLN A 1006 9.20 10.31 26.86
N LEU A 1007 9.75 9.72 25.78
CA LEU A 1007 9.00 9.40 24.57
C LEU A 1007 7.87 8.38 24.82
N PHE A 1008 7.88 7.63 25.94
CA PHE A 1008 6.77 6.75 26.32
C PHE A 1008 5.44 7.49 26.47
N THR A 1009 5.46 8.77 26.85
CA THR A 1009 4.27 9.65 26.88
C THR A 1009 3.85 10.02 25.45
N LEU A 1010 4.81 10.32 24.59
CA LEU A 1010 4.59 10.67 23.18
C LEU A 1010 3.98 9.51 22.38
N LEU A 1011 4.60 8.32 22.44
CA LEU A 1011 4.07 7.06 21.90
C LEU A 1011 2.76 6.63 22.58
N SER A 1012 2.29 7.37 23.59
CA SER A 1012 0.98 7.18 24.21
C SER A 1012 -0.13 8.08 23.65
N GLY A 1013 0.17 8.96 22.69
CA GLY A 1013 -0.76 9.97 22.18
C GLY A 1013 -0.94 11.10 23.18
N GLN A 1014 0.17 11.56 23.79
CA GLN A 1014 0.14 12.62 24.80
C GLN A 1014 1.36 13.53 24.69
N SER A 1015 1.11 14.83 24.69
CA SER A 1015 2.12 15.89 24.72
C SER A 1015 3.00 15.80 25.98
N VAL A 1016 4.31 16.05 25.83
CA VAL A 1016 5.31 15.94 26.90
C VAL A 1016 6.38 17.04 26.82
N GLN A 1017 6.58 17.71 27.95
CA GLN A 1017 7.62 18.72 28.14
C GLN A 1017 8.96 18.06 28.48
N LEU A 1018 10.04 18.48 27.82
CA LEU A 1018 11.40 17.99 28.01
C LEU A 1018 12.24 18.94 28.90
N PRO A 1019 13.26 18.43 29.62
CA PRO A 1019 14.14 19.20 30.50
C PRO A 1019 15.25 19.97 29.74
N TYR A 1020 14.94 20.46 28.53
CA TYR A 1020 15.85 21.18 27.65
C TYR A 1020 15.21 22.50 27.22
N THR A 1021 16.01 23.45 26.74
CA THR A 1021 15.52 24.77 26.32
C THR A 1021 16.09 25.22 24.98
N VAL A 1022 15.23 25.82 24.16
CA VAL A 1022 15.56 26.56 22.93
C VAL A 1022 14.97 27.97 23.09
N ASP A 1023 15.72 29.01 22.71
CA ASP A 1023 15.34 30.44 22.84
C ASP A 1023 14.88 30.87 24.25
N GLY A 1024 15.30 30.15 25.29
CA GLY A 1024 14.89 30.37 26.68
C GLY A 1024 13.48 29.87 27.02
N ARG A 1025 12.83 29.13 26.11
CA ARG A 1025 11.60 28.36 26.34
C ARG A 1025 11.95 26.89 26.51
N GLU A 1026 11.11 26.13 27.21
CA GLU A 1026 11.31 24.69 27.42
C GLU A 1026 10.88 23.93 26.15
N VAL A 1027 11.58 22.83 25.81
CA VAL A 1027 11.27 22.06 24.59
C VAL A 1027 10.04 21.20 24.84
N GLU A 1028 9.08 21.28 23.92
CA GLU A 1028 7.77 20.63 24.01
C GLU A 1028 7.59 19.67 22.83
N LEU A 1029 7.26 18.42 23.12
CA LEU A 1029 6.77 17.48 22.12
C LEU A 1029 5.25 17.45 22.25
N THR A 1030 4.52 17.70 21.17
CA THR A 1030 3.07 17.93 21.20
C THR A 1030 2.34 17.06 20.20
N THR A 1031 1.13 16.61 20.52
CA THR A 1031 0.22 16.07 19.52
C THR A 1031 -0.31 17.18 18.61
N ASP A 1032 -0.74 16.81 17.41
CA ASP A 1032 -1.43 17.67 16.46
C ASP A 1032 -2.73 18.27 17.03
N GLU A 1033 -3.50 17.51 17.81
CA GLU A 1033 -4.69 18.00 18.54
C GLU A 1033 -4.42 19.13 19.56
N ASP A 1034 -3.17 19.28 20.05
CA ASP A 1034 -2.80 20.23 21.12
C ASP A 1034 -2.23 21.57 20.56
N VAL A 1035 -2.19 21.77 19.24
CA VAL A 1035 -1.52 22.91 18.58
C VAL A 1035 -2.50 23.90 17.94
N ASP A 1036 -2.62 25.09 18.54
CA ASP A 1036 -3.23 26.27 17.92
C ASP A 1036 -2.25 26.92 16.92
N GLY A 1037 -2.39 26.64 15.61
CA GLY A 1037 -1.70 27.37 14.53
C GLY A 1037 -0.26 26.91 14.24
N THR A 1038 0.64 27.86 13.95
CA THR A 1038 2.03 27.56 13.53
C THR A 1038 2.90 27.14 14.73
N PRO A 1039 3.55 25.95 14.70
CA PRO A 1039 4.37 25.48 15.83
C PRO A 1039 5.56 26.40 16.16
N ALA A 1040 5.76 26.73 17.44
CA ALA A 1040 6.86 27.59 17.88
C ALA A 1040 8.25 26.93 17.68
N SER A 1041 9.34 27.71 17.71
CA SER A 1041 10.72 27.19 17.57
C SER A 1041 11.02 26.06 18.57
N ASN A 1042 10.54 26.17 19.82
CA ASN A 1042 10.70 25.20 20.89
C ASN A 1042 9.75 23.98 20.84
N GLN A 1043 8.80 23.94 19.91
CA GLN A 1043 7.77 22.89 19.81
C GLN A 1043 8.06 21.92 18.66
N TYR A 1044 7.81 20.64 18.87
CA TYR A 1044 7.92 19.56 17.88
C TYR A 1044 6.57 18.84 17.85
N VAL A 1045 5.82 18.97 16.75
CA VAL A 1045 4.54 18.26 16.62
C VAL A 1045 4.82 16.81 16.27
N VAL A 1046 3.98 15.89 16.73
CA VAL A 1046 3.91 14.52 16.23
C VAL A 1046 2.67 14.40 15.34
N PRO A 1047 2.83 14.26 14.03
CA PRO A 1047 1.73 14.00 13.11
C PRO A 1047 0.97 12.73 13.48
N SER A 1048 -0.35 12.74 13.32
CA SER A 1048 -1.19 11.54 13.54
C SER A 1048 -0.83 10.38 12.59
N SER A 1049 -0.14 10.68 11.48
CA SER A 1049 0.45 9.75 10.51
C SER A 1049 1.88 9.26 10.83
N TRP A 1050 2.60 9.82 11.82
CA TRP A 1050 4.02 9.47 12.10
C TRP A 1050 4.18 8.04 12.66
N ARG A 1051 5.14 7.26 12.15
CA ARG A 1051 5.33 5.86 12.54
C ARG A 1051 6.80 5.46 12.70
N ILE A 1052 7.02 4.59 13.69
CA ILE A 1052 8.24 3.79 13.83
C ILE A 1052 7.98 2.44 13.18
N PHE A 1053 8.86 2.02 12.27
CA PHE A 1053 9.03 0.62 11.89
C PHE A 1053 10.23 0.07 12.66
N ALA A 1054 10.21 -1.18 13.07
CA ALA A 1054 11.32 -1.78 13.79
C ALA A 1054 11.46 -3.26 13.47
N THR A 1055 12.68 -3.80 13.54
CA THR A 1055 12.94 -5.22 13.33
C THR A 1055 13.34 -5.91 14.63
N MET A 1056 12.95 -7.18 14.76
CA MET A 1056 13.33 -8.01 15.89
C MET A 1056 13.72 -9.43 15.45
N ASN A 1057 14.99 -9.77 15.63
CA ASN A 1057 15.47 -11.15 15.55
C ASN A 1057 15.02 -11.93 16.79
N ALA A 1058 14.05 -12.83 16.64
CA ALA A 1058 13.26 -13.40 17.75
C ALA A 1058 14.02 -14.36 18.70
N TYR A 1059 15.28 -14.70 18.37
CA TYR A 1059 15.99 -15.85 18.94
C TYR A 1059 17.32 -15.55 19.64
N ASP A 1060 17.82 -14.31 19.62
CA ASP A 1060 19.11 -13.95 20.24
C ASP A 1060 19.00 -13.68 21.75
N LYS A 1061 18.39 -14.61 22.50
CA LYS A 1061 18.21 -14.49 23.97
C LYS A 1061 19.53 -14.45 24.78
N THR A 1062 20.67 -14.35 24.11
CA THR A 1062 22.02 -14.34 24.68
C THR A 1062 22.59 -12.96 25.00
N SER A 1063 22.12 -11.88 24.35
CA SER A 1063 22.72 -10.53 24.49
C SER A 1063 21.72 -9.36 24.42
N LEU A 1064 20.42 -9.62 24.57
CA LEU A 1064 19.35 -8.64 24.35
C LEU A 1064 18.67 -8.17 25.64
N TYR A 1065 17.98 -7.02 25.56
CA TYR A 1065 17.12 -6.49 26.61
C TYR A 1065 15.66 -6.97 26.44
N GLU A 1066 14.96 -7.20 27.55
CA GLU A 1066 13.52 -7.45 27.53
C GLU A 1066 12.77 -6.12 27.34
N MET A 1067 11.86 -6.05 26.34
CA MET A 1067 11.04 -4.87 26.11
C MET A 1067 9.88 -4.81 27.10
N SER A 1068 9.58 -3.62 27.64
CA SER A 1068 8.46 -3.46 28.57
C SER A 1068 7.10 -3.62 27.87
N TYR A 1069 6.12 -4.19 28.57
CA TYR A 1069 4.74 -4.31 28.06
C TYR A 1069 4.11 -2.94 27.73
N ALA A 1070 4.55 -1.88 28.43
CA ALA A 1070 4.14 -0.50 28.16
C ALA A 1070 4.57 0.00 26.78
N PHE A 1071 5.75 -0.44 26.30
CA PHE A 1071 6.25 -0.22 24.95
C PHE A 1071 5.54 -1.12 23.94
N MET A 1072 5.54 -2.44 24.17
CA MET A 1072 5.06 -3.44 23.20
C MET A 1072 3.61 -3.17 22.73
N ARG A 1073 2.70 -2.75 23.61
CA ARG A 1073 1.30 -2.43 23.25
C ARG A 1073 1.12 -1.25 22.26
N ARG A 1074 2.19 -0.50 21.95
CA ARG A 1074 2.21 0.59 20.94
C ARG A 1074 2.57 0.09 19.55
N PHE A 1075 3.11 -1.12 19.45
CA PHE A 1075 3.48 -1.75 18.19
C PHE A 1075 2.47 -2.85 17.81
N ALA A 1076 2.20 -2.99 16.52
CA ALA A 1076 1.64 -4.20 15.95
C ALA A 1076 2.79 -5.17 15.64
N PHE A 1077 2.65 -6.43 16.05
CA PHE A 1077 3.66 -7.46 15.87
C PHE A 1077 3.36 -8.23 14.57
N VAL A 1078 4.08 -7.90 13.50
CA VAL A 1078 3.95 -8.57 12.21
C VAL A 1078 5.01 -9.68 12.16
N ARG A 1079 4.61 -10.91 11.81
CA ARG A 1079 5.51 -12.07 11.83
C ARG A 1079 5.92 -12.46 10.42
N VAL A 1080 7.22 -12.37 10.14
CA VAL A 1080 7.83 -12.79 8.88
C VAL A 1080 8.57 -14.12 9.12
N PRO A 1081 7.95 -15.28 8.81
CA PRO A 1081 8.55 -16.59 9.05
C PRO A 1081 9.68 -16.89 8.05
N ALA A 1082 10.34 -18.03 8.23
CA ALA A 1082 11.13 -18.67 7.18
C ALA A 1082 10.24 -19.71 6.45
N PRO A 1083 10.55 -20.06 5.19
CA PRO A 1083 9.75 -21.00 4.39
C PRO A 1083 9.67 -22.41 4.98
N THR A 1084 8.62 -23.12 4.55
CA THR A 1084 8.11 -24.40 5.01
C THR A 1084 8.79 -25.55 4.27
N LEU A 1085 10.06 -25.80 4.60
CA LEU A 1085 10.86 -26.80 3.91
C LEU A 1085 10.30 -28.23 4.09
N PRO A 1086 10.11 -29.01 2.99
CA PRO A 1086 9.59 -30.38 2.99
C PRO A 1086 10.22 -31.33 4.01
N GLU A 1087 9.47 -32.29 4.56
CA GLU A 1087 10.03 -33.28 5.48
C GLU A 1087 11.14 -34.13 4.81
N ALA A 1088 12.09 -34.63 5.60
CA ALA A 1088 13.09 -35.61 5.14
C ALA A 1088 12.51 -37.01 4.84
N THR A 1089 11.19 -37.17 4.91
CA THR A 1089 10.41 -38.35 4.51
C THR A 1089 9.92 -38.26 3.06
N GLU A 1090 9.94 -37.06 2.47
CA GLU A 1090 9.49 -36.75 1.12
C GLU A 1090 10.64 -36.88 0.10
N ALA A 1091 10.36 -36.67 -1.19
CA ALA A 1091 11.39 -36.73 -2.23
C ALA A 1091 12.38 -35.57 -2.09
N ASP A 1092 13.67 -35.80 -2.36
CA ASP A 1092 14.65 -34.69 -2.40
C ASP A 1092 14.32 -33.68 -3.50
N ASP A 1093 13.60 -34.10 -4.54
CA ASP A 1093 13.09 -33.29 -5.64
C ASP A 1093 12.25 -32.09 -5.14
N SER A 1094 11.45 -32.22 -4.06
CA SER A 1094 10.60 -31.10 -3.58
C SER A 1094 11.37 -30.01 -2.85
N VAL A 1095 12.54 -30.31 -2.26
CA VAL A 1095 13.44 -29.29 -1.71
C VAL A 1095 14.48 -28.81 -2.74
N GLU A 1096 14.58 -29.48 -3.89
CA GLU A 1096 15.28 -28.97 -5.07
C GLU A 1096 14.45 -27.87 -5.75
N ASP A 1097 13.16 -28.12 -6.01
CA ASP A 1097 12.28 -27.18 -6.71
C ASP A 1097 12.09 -25.86 -5.92
N ILE A 1098 11.86 -25.88 -4.60
CA ILE A 1098 11.79 -24.65 -3.75
C ILE A 1098 13.09 -23.82 -3.82
N VAL A 1099 14.25 -24.47 -3.88
CA VAL A 1099 15.54 -23.77 -3.98
C VAL A 1099 15.75 -23.19 -5.39
N LEU A 1100 15.14 -23.79 -6.42
CA LEU A 1100 15.10 -23.20 -7.76
C LEU A 1100 14.14 -22.00 -7.83
N GLU A 1101 12.98 -22.05 -7.17
CA GLU A 1101 12.03 -20.92 -7.09
C GLU A 1101 12.68 -19.70 -6.44
N TYR A 1102 13.33 -19.88 -5.29
CA TYR A 1102 14.15 -18.83 -4.66
C TYR A 1102 15.31 -18.37 -5.55
N ALA A 1103 16.03 -19.27 -6.21
CA ALA A 1103 17.15 -18.91 -7.09
C ALA A 1103 16.71 -18.10 -8.33
N ASN A 1104 15.55 -18.44 -8.92
CA ASN A 1104 14.97 -17.69 -10.03
C ASN A 1104 14.61 -16.26 -9.59
N ALA A 1105 14.01 -16.09 -8.40
CA ALA A 1105 13.70 -14.78 -7.84
C ALA A 1105 14.94 -13.91 -7.53
N TRP A 1106 16.13 -14.52 -7.42
CA TRP A 1106 17.41 -13.85 -7.15
C TRP A 1106 18.32 -13.68 -8.38
N ASP A 1107 17.83 -14.02 -9.57
CA ASP A 1107 18.57 -14.11 -10.84
C ASP A 1107 19.87 -14.95 -10.72
N LEU A 1108 19.71 -16.18 -10.20
CA LEU A 1108 20.82 -17.12 -9.97
C LEU A 1108 20.75 -18.33 -10.89
N GLU A 1109 21.59 -18.35 -11.93
CA GLU A 1109 21.90 -19.57 -12.69
C GLU A 1109 22.53 -20.64 -11.78
N ILE A 1110 21.72 -21.60 -11.31
CA ILE A 1110 22.17 -22.77 -10.55
C ILE A 1110 21.75 -24.08 -11.22
N THR A 1111 22.52 -25.14 -11.04
CA THR A 1111 22.10 -26.47 -11.47
C THR A 1111 21.17 -27.12 -10.44
N ARG A 1112 20.26 -27.98 -10.91
CA ARG A 1112 19.45 -28.89 -10.07
C ARG A 1112 20.28 -29.61 -8.99
N ARG A 1113 21.50 -30.04 -9.34
CA ARG A 1113 22.43 -30.72 -8.41
C ARG A 1113 22.86 -29.83 -7.24
N GLU A 1114 23.09 -28.54 -7.50
CA GLU A 1114 23.43 -27.54 -6.47
C GLU A 1114 22.20 -27.19 -5.64
N ALA A 1115 21.04 -26.96 -6.29
CA ALA A 1115 19.77 -26.70 -5.64
C ALA A 1115 19.40 -27.79 -4.63
N GLY A 1116 19.38 -29.06 -5.04
CA GLY A 1116 19.08 -30.19 -4.14
C GLY A 1116 20.14 -30.39 -3.03
N ALA A 1117 21.41 -30.07 -3.28
CA ALA A 1117 22.46 -30.15 -2.25
C ALA A 1117 22.33 -29.04 -1.20
N VAL A 1118 22.00 -27.81 -1.62
CA VAL A 1118 21.75 -26.67 -0.73
C VAL A 1118 20.40 -26.82 -0.01
N GLY A 1119 19.37 -27.31 -0.69
CA GLY A 1119 18.06 -27.64 -0.08
C GLY A 1119 18.18 -28.69 1.01
N ARG A 1120 18.97 -29.75 0.81
CA ARG A 1120 19.32 -30.71 1.87
C ARG A 1120 20.01 -30.03 3.06
N VAL A 1121 20.91 -29.08 2.84
CA VAL A 1121 21.58 -28.30 3.90
C VAL A 1121 20.59 -27.40 4.65
N TRP A 1122 19.76 -26.64 3.94
CA TRP A 1122 18.78 -25.70 4.50
C TRP A 1122 17.72 -26.43 5.34
N ARG A 1123 17.13 -27.50 4.79
CA ARG A 1123 16.21 -28.41 5.50
C ARG A 1123 16.87 -28.93 6.77
N THR A 1124 18.09 -29.46 6.67
CA THR A 1124 18.80 -30.03 7.83
C THR A 1124 19.20 -28.98 8.88
N ALA A 1125 19.40 -27.72 8.49
CA ALA A 1125 19.63 -26.63 9.43
C ALA A 1125 18.35 -26.29 10.21
N ASN A 1126 17.21 -26.19 9.51
CA ASN A 1126 15.93 -25.77 10.08
C ASN A 1126 15.27 -26.90 10.90
N THR A 1127 15.25 -28.15 10.43
CA THR A 1127 14.61 -29.28 11.12
C THR A 1127 15.43 -29.87 12.28
N ALA A 1128 16.58 -29.27 12.63
CA ALA A 1128 17.43 -29.76 13.71
C ALA A 1128 17.12 -29.14 15.08
N VAL A 1129 16.41 -27.99 15.10
CA VAL A 1129 15.82 -27.33 16.28
C VAL A 1129 14.62 -26.51 15.78
N ASP A 1130 13.40 -26.91 16.14
CA ASP A 1130 12.15 -26.33 15.61
C ASP A 1130 11.97 -24.84 15.93
N GLU A 1131 12.56 -24.37 17.04
CA GLU A 1131 12.63 -22.96 17.42
C GLU A 1131 13.69 -22.14 16.64
N ARG A 1132 14.34 -22.66 15.59
CA ARG A 1132 15.50 -21.96 15.01
C ARG A 1132 15.78 -22.15 13.52
N SER A 1133 14.80 -21.80 12.70
CA SER A 1133 14.93 -21.63 11.25
C SER A 1133 16.01 -20.62 10.84
N ILE A 1134 16.58 -20.83 9.66
CA ILE A 1134 17.38 -19.89 8.88
C ILE A 1134 16.53 -19.39 7.70
N GLY A 1135 16.47 -18.08 7.49
CA GLY A 1135 15.73 -17.45 6.40
C GLY A 1135 16.45 -17.48 5.03
N PRO A 1136 15.73 -17.19 3.93
CA PRO A 1136 16.23 -17.32 2.57
C PRO A 1136 17.56 -16.60 2.27
N ALA A 1137 17.78 -15.36 2.75
CA ALA A 1137 18.97 -14.57 2.37
C ALA A 1137 20.31 -15.22 2.78
N ILE A 1138 20.33 -16.02 3.86
CA ILE A 1138 21.54 -16.77 4.29
C ILE A 1138 21.81 -17.97 3.37
N ILE A 1139 20.80 -18.40 2.60
CA ILE A 1139 20.88 -19.46 1.60
C ILE A 1139 21.18 -18.90 0.21
N GLU A 1140 20.70 -17.69 -0.09
CA GLU A 1140 21.18 -16.90 -1.23
C GLU A 1140 22.71 -16.74 -1.19
N ASP A 1141 23.26 -16.33 -0.04
CA ASP A 1141 24.71 -16.27 0.22
C ASP A 1141 25.43 -17.59 -0.09
N VAL A 1142 24.82 -18.72 0.30
CA VAL A 1142 25.34 -20.07 0.04
C VAL A 1142 25.25 -20.45 -1.44
N LEU A 1143 24.16 -20.11 -2.14
CA LEU A 1143 23.99 -20.34 -3.58
C LEU A 1143 24.94 -19.48 -4.41
N ARG A 1144 25.05 -18.18 -4.10
CA ARG A 1144 26.03 -17.26 -4.71
C ARG A 1144 27.45 -17.78 -4.50
N TYR A 1145 27.80 -18.27 -3.31
CA TYR A 1145 29.11 -18.89 -3.09
C TYR A 1145 29.32 -20.17 -3.93
N VAL A 1146 28.32 -21.06 -3.99
CA VAL A 1146 28.43 -22.35 -4.68
C VAL A 1146 28.52 -22.19 -6.20
N SER A 1147 27.60 -21.45 -6.81
CA SER A 1147 27.51 -21.22 -8.27
C SER A 1147 28.76 -20.57 -8.89
N HIS A 1148 29.49 -19.77 -8.11
CA HIS A 1148 30.76 -19.17 -8.53
C HIS A 1148 31.94 -20.17 -8.57
N HIS A 1149 31.72 -21.45 -8.27
CA HIS A 1149 32.73 -22.50 -8.24
C HIS A 1149 32.35 -23.73 -9.10
N PRO A 1150 33.30 -24.59 -9.52
CA PRO A 1150 32.99 -25.75 -10.35
C PRO A 1150 32.23 -26.86 -9.60
N ASP A 1151 31.12 -27.33 -10.17
CA ASP A 1151 30.32 -28.47 -9.68
C ASP A 1151 31.11 -29.81 -9.55
N GLU A 1152 32.28 -29.92 -10.20
CA GLU A 1152 33.22 -31.03 -9.97
C GLU A 1152 33.70 -31.10 -8.50
N GLU A 1153 33.80 -29.96 -7.80
CA GLU A 1153 34.22 -29.85 -6.39
C GLU A 1153 33.09 -29.35 -5.46
N LEU A 1154 31.81 -29.38 -5.91
CA LEU A 1154 30.62 -28.94 -5.15
C LEU A 1154 30.64 -29.34 -3.66
N LYS A 1155 31.03 -30.59 -3.36
CA LYS A 1155 31.09 -31.12 -2.00
C LYS A 1155 31.98 -30.28 -1.06
N TYR A 1156 33.12 -29.83 -1.58
CA TYR A 1156 34.06 -28.98 -0.86
C TYR A 1156 33.53 -27.54 -0.76
N HIS A 1157 33.06 -26.96 -1.87
CA HIS A 1157 32.58 -25.58 -1.91
C HIS A 1157 31.32 -25.36 -1.05
N LEU A 1158 30.34 -26.28 -1.09
CA LEU A 1158 29.18 -26.25 -0.20
C LEU A 1158 29.59 -26.36 1.28
N THR A 1159 30.61 -27.17 1.59
CA THR A 1159 31.12 -27.25 2.97
C THR A 1159 31.78 -25.94 3.42
N GLN A 1160 32.51 -25.26 2.53
CA GLN A 1160 33.04 -23.92 2.83
C GLN A 1160 31.90 -22.90 3.01
N ALA A 1161 30.87 -22.90 2.16
CA ALA A 1161 29.71 -22.03 2.30
C ALA A 1161 28.98 -22.22 3.64
N VAL A 1162 28.75 -23.47 4.07
CA VAL A 1162 28.18 -23.77 5.40
C VAL A 1162 29.05 -23.24 6.54
N ILE A 1163 30.38 -23.30 6.41
CA ILE A 1163 31.34 -22.77 7.40
C ILE A 1163 31.39 -21.23 7.38
N SER A 1164 31.19 -20.60 6.21
CA SER A 1164 31.23 -19.14 6.05
C SER A 1164 29.94 -18.45 6.46
N TYR A 1165 28.77 -18.99 6.10
CA TYR A 1165 27.48 -18.27 6.19
C TYR A 1165 26.53 -18.86 7.23
N ILE A 1166 26.42 -20.19 7.32
CA ILE A 1166 25.53 -20.84 8.30
C ILE A 1166 26.19 -20.91 9.68
N PHE A 1167 27.48 -21.18 9.79
CA PHE A 1167 28.15 -21.33 11.09
C PHE A 1167 28.16 -20.06 11.96
N PRO A 1168 28.37 -18.82 11.46
CA PRO A 1168 28.23 -17.63 12.29
C PRO A 1168 26.83 -17.52 12.94
N GLN A 1169 25.79 -17.91 12.20
CA GLN A 1169 24.41 -17.97 12.70
C GLN A 1169 24.19 -19.04 13.79
N LEU A 1170 25.19 -19.89 14.08
CA LEU A 1170 25.20 -20.88 15.16
C LEU A 1170 26.02 -20.46 16.39
N GLU A 1171 26.58 -19.24 16.45
CA GLU A 1171 27.26 -18.73 17.66
C GLU A 1171 26.26 -18.32 18.76
N GLY A 1172 26.61 -18.55 20.03
CA GLY A 1172 25.69 -18.42 21.19
C GLY A 1172 24.65 -19.55 21.34
N VAL A 1173 24.32 -20.24 20.24
CA VAL A 1173 23.11 -21.06 20.10
C VAL A 1173 23.03 -22.30 21.02
N PRO A 1174 21.91 -22.50 21.76
CA PRO A 1174 21.54 -23.77 22.41
C PRO A 1174 21.36 -24.90 21.41
N LYS A 1175 21.56 -26.17 21.82
CA LYS A 1175 21.39 -27.34 20.94
C LYS A 1175 22.23 -27.34 19.63
N ARG A 1176 23.10 -26.34 19.33
CA ARG A 1176 23.90 -26.24 18.08
C ARG A 1176 24.73 -27.47 17.71
N LYS A 1177 25.09 -28.30 18.70
CA LYS A 1177 25.74 -29.61 18.49
C LYS A 1177 24.87 -30.60 17.72
N THR A 1178 23.54 -30.49 17.79
CA THR A 1178 22.57 -31.25 17.01
C THR A 1178 22.57 -30.77 15.55
N ILE A 1179 22.50 -29.45 15.33
CA ILE A 1179 22.52 -28.83 13.99
C ILE A 1179 23.80 -29.23 13.24
N VAL A 1180 24.98 -29.05 13.85
CA VAL A 1180 26.27 -29.46 13.26
C VAL A 1180 26.33 -30.97 12.98
N ARG A 1181 25.68 -31.83 13.79
CA ARG A 1181 25.59 -33.28 13.52
C ARG A 1181 24.68 -33.62 12.35
N GLY A 1182 23.57 -32.90 12.17
CA GLY A 1182 22.72 -33.02 11.00
C GLY A 1182 23.51 -32.66 9.75
N LEU A 1183 24.09 -31.46 9.72
CA LEU A 1183 24.92 -30.97 8.61
C LEU A 1183 26.09 -31.91 8.30
N ALA A 1184 26.74 -32.48 9.31
CA ALA A 1184 27.81 -33.48 9.17
C ALA A 1184 27.38 -34.80 8.50
N ALA A 1185 26.07 -35.09 8.48
CA ALA A 1185 25.46 -36.28 7.88
C ALA A 1185 24.85 -36.04 6.49
N VAL A 1186 24.79 -34.80 6.01
CA VAL A 1186 24.33 -34.47 4.65
C VAL A 1186 25.29 -35.10 3.62
N PRO A 1187 24.81 -35.85 2.60
CA PRO A 1187 25.67 -36.55 1.65
C PRO A 1187 26.68 -35.64 0.92
N ASP A 1188 26.33 -34.37 0.74
CA ASP A 1188 27.06 -33.35 0.01
C ASP A 1188 28.07 -32.57 0.88
N ILE A 1189 28.21 -32.89 2.17
CA ILE A 1189 29.13 -32.20 3.09
C ILE A 1189 30.40 -33.02 3.39
N GLU A 1190 31.57 -32.39 3.33
CA GLU A 1190 32.84 -32.96 3.76
C GLU A 1190 32.93 -33.00 5.29
N THR A 1191 32.37 -34.04 5.90
CA THR A 1191 32.36 -34.26 7.36
C THR A 1191 33.70 -33.94 8.06
N PRO A 1192 34.90 -34.34 7.57
CA PRO A 1192 36.16 -34.04 8.27
C PRO A 1192 36.54 -32.56 8.29
N LEU A 1193 36.16 -31.81 7.26
CA LEU A 1193 36.38 -30.37 7.14
C LEU A 1193 35.40 -29.62 8.06
N LEU A 1194 34.11 -29.99 7.98
CA LEU A 1194 33.05 -29.45 8.84
C LEU A 1194 33.34 -29.69 10.33
N GLU A 1195 33.79 -30.89 10.71
CA GLU A 1195 34.16 -31.24 12.09
C GLU A 1195 35.37 -30.47 12.62
N SER A 1196 36.32 -30.05 11.77
CA SER A 1196 37.43 -29.20 12.21
C SER A 1196 36.94 -27.78 12.45
N ALA A 1197 36.23 -27.19 11.49
CA ALA A 1197 35.68 -25.84 11.62
C ALA A 1197 34.71 -25.72 12.80
N ALA A 1198 33.84 -26.70 13.04
CA ALA A 1198 32.92 -26.68 14.18
C ALA A 1198 33.62 -26.79 15.54
N ARG A 1199 34.79 -27.45 15.59
CA ARG A 1199 35.64 -27.52 16.78
C ARG A 1199 36.39 -26.21 17.03
N GLU A 1200 36.78 -25.51 15.97
CA GLU A 1200 37.61 -24.30 16.01
C GLU A 1200 36.77 -23.02 16.22
N MET A 1201 35.65 -22.87 15.51
CA MET A 1201 34.74 -21.73 15.60
C MET A 1201 33.71 -21.93 16.73
N LEU A 1202 32.82 -22.92 16.59
CA LEU A 1202 31.65 -23.10 17.47
C LEU A 1202 31.94 -23.77 18.81
N GLN A 1203 33.20 -24.18 19.01
CA GLN A 1203 33.70 -24.96 20.16
C GLN A 1203 32.92 -26.27 20.37
N VAL A 1204 32.48 -26.91 19.29
CA VAL A 1204 31.67 -28.15 19.30
C VAL A 1204 32.57 -29.39 19.09
N PRO A 1205 32.96 -30.13 20.14
CA PRO A 1205 33.62 -31.42 19.97
C PRO A 1205 32.61 -32.49 19.55
N LEU A 1206 32.55 -32.80 18.24
CA LEU A 1206 31.92 -34.03 17.77
C LEU A 1206 32.84 -35.24 18.05
N PRO A 1207 32.27 -36.40 18.46
CA PRO A 1207 33.04 -37.61 18.69
C PRO A 1207 33.37 -38.27 17.36
N THR A 1208 34.64 -38.28 16.98
CA THR A 1208 35.14 -39.12 15.89
C THR A 1208 34.87 -40.59 16.24
N ASN A 1209 34.03 -41.27 15.45
CA ASN A 1209 33.91 -42.73 15.50
C ASN A 1209 35.22 -43.41 15.04
N GLU A 1210 35.38 -44.68 15.43
CA GLU A 1210 36.65 -45.46 15.35
C GLU A 1210 37.23 -45.68 13.95
#